data_AF-A0A6M0FWC9-F1
#
_entry.id   AF-A0A6M0FWC9-F1
#
_cell.length_a   1.000
_cell.length_b   1.000
_cell.length_c   1.000
_cell.angle_alpha   90.00
_cell.angle_beta   90.00
_cell.angle_gamma   90.00
#
_symmetry.space_group_name_H-M   'P 1'
#
loop_
_entity.id
_entity.type
_entity.pdbx_description
1 polymer ?
#
loop_
_entity_poly.entity_id
_entity_poly.type
_entity_poly.pdbx_seq_one_letter_code
_entity_poly.pdbx_strand_id
1 'polypeptide(L)'
;MTNKKGSTAITSSDADVIVSESPVESSSGLCEVVYSKEFNTTRIQVAKVKATSERGEVFIPSLWDEDGLVWMGGAVPSVKKAKNMATIACNRYTGLFKEVGLASVDPDLLVRLPYNELIYLDNESNIQRLIDELDIEQPSLLSLVIDQWGIIIDGNSRHAAVERLNARDPENRKFRRIPVEIKSFPSGLARLEELRLRNSYRTKSRIQELNEMRLKLQIEIKKRQDALGKPKSQKPRGRSIERVAAETGISRNTLHRGLSAIEEIERIKDSDPSLAQKWTQLLNEGTNKMSFDIVGVPSEDREAVIDKLYEKGKLSKKVSVDKAHKAVLAEKLRNSNSAGATESSDRDPAGVDGETTDALTPDLEQANEQAEREKQARLNTYKELGDKPTDNWYTPTEIIELILEVMGEIDLDPFSDLQKRIPAKNHYTIFDDAFADKNHWTGSVFANVLYSDPAKCLKKASKEILDGHTKKGLYLCESGVLFNKKTQTLIDKHEMSICNWKGRIDFIPGEFLLDEFPNTVTGASRINSVILFYSLDPADHRQFEEVFSPFGKIYHDVGYYLHHSQSSLDPFDAVKVNWEDGKSKFGHIELSVYESEDTLWVAQAGEHKIDSLSDKKEAEVTAIALAISNYSSNDPFS
;
A
#
# COMPACT_ATOMS: atom_id res chain seq x y z
N MET A 1 -57.95 -40.40 -1.12
CA MET A 1 -57.47 -40.70 0.24
C MET A 1 -56.40 -41.78 0.16
N THR A 2 -55.40 -41.68 1.02
CA THR A 2 -54.15 -42.46 1.12
C THR A 2 -53.22 -42.46 -0.08
N ASN A 3 -52.10 -41.73 0.03
CA ASN A 3 -50.84 -42.30 -0.45
C ASN A 3 -49.66 -41.92 0.47
N LYS A 4 -48.93 -42.96 0.86
CA LYS A 4 -47.85 -43.01 1.85
C LYS A 4 -46.62 -42.26 1.34
N LYS A 5 -46.00 -41.43 2.19
CA LYS A 5 -44.61 -41.02 2.04
C LYS A 5 -43.72 -42.14 2.60
N GLY A 6 -42.99 -42.83 1.73
CA GLY A 6 -41.82 -43.61 2.13
C GLY A 6 -40.60 -42.69 2.12
N SER A 7 -39.88 -42.58 3.23
CA SER A 7 -38.50 -42.08 3.22
C SER A 7 -37.58 -43.27 2.98
N THR A 8 -36.71 -43.16 1.99
CA THR A 8 -35.62 -44.10 1.75
C THR A 8 -34.35 -43.41 2.23
N ALA A 9 -33.68 -44.00 3.22
CA ALA A 9 -32.36 -43.56 3.66
C ALA A 9 -31.35 -43.84 2.54
N ILE A 10 -30.59 -42.83 2.15
CA ILE A 10 -29.47 -42.95 1.22
C ILE A 10 -28.25 -43.37 2.05
N THR A 11 -27.70 -44.55 1.80
CA THR A 11 -26.41 -44.98 2.34
C THR A 11 -25.29 -44.46 1.43
N SER A 12 -24.39 -43.64 1.97
CA SER A 12 -23.24 -43.10 1.25
C SER A 12 -22.11 -44.13 1.15
N SER A 13 -22.16 -44.99 0.15
CA SER A 13 -20.98 -45.66 -0.37
C SER A 13 -20.85 -45.28 -1.85
N ASP A 14 -19.64 -44.93 -2.27
CA ASP A 14 -19.23 -44.77 -3.67
C ASP A 14 -19.50 -43.38 -4.28
N ALA A 15 -18.80 -42.37 -3.76
CA ALA A 15 -18.43 -41.20 -4.55
C ALA A 15 -16.95 -41.36 -4.96
N ASP A 16 -16.69 -41.75 -6.21
CA ASP A 16 -15.35 -41.80 -6.79
C ASP A 16 -15.01 -40.46 -7.46
N VAL A 17 -13.86 -39.89 -7.07
CA VAL A 17 -13.24 -38.76 -7.76
C VAL A 17 -12.34 -39.32 -8.86
N ILE A 18 -12.73 -39.17 -10.12
CA ILE A 18 -11.92 -39.59 -11.28
C ILE A 18 -11.28 -38.35 -11.90
N VAL A 19 -9.95 -38.30 -11.90
CA VAL A 19 -9.15 -37.32 -12.64
C VAL A 19 -8.88 -37.91 -14.03
N SER A 20 -9.56 -37.45 -15.09
CA SER A 20 -9.30 -37.94 -16.45
C SER A 20 -8.22 -37.13 -17.15
N GLU A 21 -7.26 -37.82 -17.76
CA GLU A 21 -6.26 -37.22 -18.65
C GLU A 21 -6.80 -37.20 -20.08
N SER A 22 -7.21 -36.03 -20.59
CA SER A 22 -7.43 -35.85 -22.02
C SER A 22 -6.89 -34.48 -22.43
N PRO A 23 -6.03 -34.40 -23.45
CA PRO A 23 -5.49 -33.13 -23.91
C PRO A 23 -6.59 -32.38 -24.68
N VAL A 24 -7.00 -31.22 -24.16
CA VAL A 24 -7.85 -30.28 -24.90
C VAL A 24 -6.93 -29.35 -25.68
N GLU A 25 -6.90 -29.51 -27.00
CA GLU A 25 -6.31 -28.54 -27.92
C GLU A 25 -7.29 -27.37 -28.09
N SER A 26 -7.18 -26.32 -27.27
CA SER A 26 -7.82 -25.04 -27.56
C SER A 26 -6.81 -23.90 -27.48
N SER A 27 -6.80 -23.06 -28.51
CA SER A 27 -5.90 -21.92 -28.69
C SER A 27 -6.30 -20.68 -27.88
N SER A 28 -7.36 -20.77 -27.06
CA SER A 28 -7.76 -19.74 -26.11
C SER A 28 -7.44 -20.25 -24.72
N GLY A 29 -6.47 -19.64 -24.02
CA GLY A 29 -6.00 -20.01 -22.68
C GLY A 29 -7.04 -19.85 -21.55
N LEU A 30 -8.23 -20.42 -21.71
CA LEU A 30 -9.31 -20.46 -20.73
C LEU A 30 -9.25 -21.81 -20.01
N CYS A 31 -9.18 -21.76 -18.69
CA CYS A 31 -9.32 -22.92 -17.83
C CYS A 31 -10.82 -23.22 -17.67
N GLU A 32 -11.31 -24.30 -18.29
CA GLU A 32 -12.70 -24.73 -18.14
C GLU A 32 -12.84 -25.63 -16.90
N VAL A 33 -13.70 -25.23 -15.96
CA VAL A 33 -14.09 -26.07 -14.81
C VAL A 33 -15.47 -26.63 -15.12
N VAL A 34 -15.54 -27.89 -15.54
CA VAL A 34 -16.79 -28.57 -15.89
C VAL A 34 -17.42 -29.20 -14.64
N TYR A 35 -18.64 -28.80 -14.29
CA TYR A 35 -19.44 -29.44 -13.26
C TYR A 35 -20.57 -30.25 -13.93
N SER A 36 -20.51 -31.58 -13.88
CA SER A 36 -21.64 -32.43 -14.29
C SER A 36 -22.37 -32.99 -13.06
N LYS A 37 -23.64 -32.62 -12.88
CA LYS A 37 -24.52 -33.24 -11.90
C LYS A 37 -25.37 -34.29 -12.61
N GLU A 38 -24.91 -35.54 -12.67
CA GLU A 38 -25.76 -36.65 -13.09
C GLU A 38 -26.58 -37.16 -11.90
N PHE A 39 -27.88 -37.32 -12.11
CA PHE A 39 -28.80 -37.89 -11.12
C PHE A 39 -28.32 -39.29 -10.72
N ASN A 40 -27.85 -39.43 -9.47
CA ASN A 40 -27.51 -40.65 -8.70
C ASN A 40 -26.03 -40.93 -8.39
N THR A 41 -25.05 -40.17 -8.89
CA THR A 41 -23.67 -40.23 -8.38
C THR A 41 -23.02 -38.85 -8.42
N THR A 42 -22.56 -38.35 -7.27
CA THR A 42 -21.81 -37.08 -7.22
C THR A 42 -20.40 -37.31 -7.76
N ARG A 43 -20.21 -37.21 -9.07
CA ARG A 43 -18.87 -37.13 -9.69
C ARG A 43 -18.42 -35.67 -9.67
N ILE A 44 -17.33 -35.41 -8.95
CA ILE A 44 -16.67 -34.10 -8.94
C ILE A 44 -15.41 -34.24 -9.80
N GLN A 45 -15.41 -33.63 -10.98
CA GLN A 45 -14.19 -33.48 -11.78
C GLN A 45 -13.57 -32.12 -11.46
N VAL A 46 -12.43 -32.10 -10.78
CA VAL A 46 -11.62 -30.89 -10.63
C VAL A 46 -10.72 -30.81 -11.86
N ALA A 47 -11.02 -29.90 -12.78
CA ALA A 47 -10.19 -29.68 -13.97
C ALA A 47 -8.75 -29.28 -13.58
N LYS A 48 -7.79 -29.71 -14.39
CA LYS A 48 -6.36 -29.43 -14.20
C LYS A 48 -6.12 -27.93 -14.39
N VAL A 49 -5.85 -27.23 -13.29
CA VAL A 49 -5.57 -25.79 -13.29
C VAL A 49 -4.17 -25.57 -13.90
N LYS A 50 -4.10 -25.08 -15.13
CA LYS A 50 -2.84 -24.72 -15.80
C LYS A 50 -2.61 -23.21 -15.67
N ALA A 51 -1.38 -22.79 -15.35
CA ALA A 51 -1.03 -21.37 -15.35
C ALA A 51 -1.11 -20.82 -16.79
N THR A 52 -1.74 -19.65 -16.97
CA THR A 52 -2.04 -19.10 -18.30
C THR A 52 -1.35 -17.78 -18.61
N SER A 53 -0.68 -17.14 -17.64
CA SER A 53 0.06 -15.90 -17.88
C SER A 53 1.58 -16.11 -17.84
N GLU A 54 2.31 -15.28 -18.60
CA GLU A 54 3.79 -15.19 -18.55
C GLU A 54 4.31 -14.85 -17.14
N ARG A 55 3.45 -14.34 -16.25
CA ARG A 55 3.73 -14.03 -14.84
C ARG A 55 3.39 -15.20 -13.89
N GLY A 56 2.95 -16.34 -14.41
CA GLY A 56 2.60 -17.51 -13.59
C GLY A 56 1.27 -17.39 -12.83
N GLU A 57 0.41 -16.43 -13.18
CA GLU A 57 -0.88 -16.23 -12.55
C GLU A 57 -1.92 -17.24 -13.07
N VAL A 58 -2.86 -17.61 -12.19
CA VAL A 58 -4.00 -18.46 -12.52
C VAL A 58 -5.27 -17.65 -12.41
N PHE A 59 -6.06 -17.63 -13.47
CA PHE A 59 -7.39 -17.00 -13.45
C PHE A 59 -8.44 -18.01 -12.99
N ILE A 60 -9.24 -17.65 -12.00
CA ILE A 60 -10.39 -18.46 -11.55
C ILE A 60 -11.66 -17.70 -11.95
N PRO A 61 -12.67 -18.37 -12.53
CA PRO A 61 -13.95 -17.74 -12.87
C PRO A 61 -14.76 -17.38 -11.62
N SER A 62 -15.57 -16.32 -11.72
CA SER A 62 -16.51 -15.91 -10.66
C SER A 62 -17.46 -17.05 -10.30
N LEU A 63 -17.66 -17.27 -9.00
CA LEU A 63 -18.58 -18.28 -8.47
C LEU A 63 -19.83 -17.58 -7.93
N TRP A 64 -21.00 -18.10 -8.30
CA TRP A 64 -22.31 -17.58 -7.93
C TRP A 64 -23.12 -18.67 -7.20
N ASP A 65 -23.92 -18.27 -6.21
CA ASP A 65 -24.96 -19.11 -5.60
C ASP A 65 -26.32 -18.39 -5.59
N GLU A 66 -27.33 -19.04 -5.01
CA GLU A 66 -28.72 -18.55 -4.95
C GLU A 66 -28.89 -17.27 -4.11
N ASP A 67 -27.90 -16.95 -3.25
CA ASP A 67 -27.85 -15.72 -2.44
C ASP A 67 -27.00 -14.61 -3.11
N GLY A 68 -26.42 -14.88 -4.28
CA GLY A 68 -25.69 -13.91 -5.12
C GLY A 68 -24.22 -14.27 -5.37
N LEU A 69 -23.40 -13.23 -5.53
CA LEU A 69 -21.98 -13.35 -5.89
C LEU A 69 -21.17 -13.91 -4.70
N VAL A 70 -20.78 -15.18 -4.78
CA VAL A 70 -19.94 -15.83 -3.75
C VAL A 70 -18.49 -15.35 -3.87
N TRP A 71 -18.02 -15.10 -5.10
CA TRP A 71 -16.67 -14.62 -5.36
C TRP A 71 -16.54 -13.95 -6.74
N MET A 72 -15.83 -12.81 -6.81
CA MET A 72 -15.43 -12.19 -8.07
C MET A 72 -14.14 -12.81 -8.61
N GLY A 73 -14.21 -13.29 -9.85
CA GLY A 73 -13.08 -13.69 -10.69
C GLY A 73 -11.88 -12.76 -10.58
N GLY A 74 -10.67 -13.33 -10.59
CA GLY A 74 -9.43 -12.56 -10.50
C GLY A 74 -8.18 -13.41 -10.66
N ALA A 75 -7.07 -12.75 -10.99
CA ALA A 75 -5.76 -13.36 -11.05
C ALA A 75 -5.31 -13.76 -9.64
N VAL A 76 -4.95 -15.04 -9.49
CA VAL A 76 -4.40 -15.59 -8.26
C VAL A 76 -2.91 -15.80 -8.47
N PRO A 77 -2.06 -15.31 -7.53
CA PRO A 77 -0.60 -15.29 -7.72
C PRO A 77 0.05 -16.68 -7.65
N SER A 78 -0.69 -17.76 -7.36
CA SER A 78 -0.13 -19.11 -7.38
C SER A 78 -1.16 -20.21 -7.64
N VAL A 79 -0.74 -21.25 -8.35
CA VAL A 79 -1.52 -22.47 -8.64
C VAL A 79 -2.02 -23.12 -7.36
N LYS A 80 -1.19 -23.18 -6.32
CA LYS A 80 -1.56 -23.74 -5.01
C LYS A 80 -2.73 -22.99 -4.38
N LYS A 81 -2.70 -21.65 -4.40
CA LYS A 81 -3.79 -20.83 -3.87
C LYS A 81 -5.06 -21.02 -4.68
N ALA A 82 -4.95 -21.17 -5.99
CA ALA A 82 -6.10 -21.46 -6.84
C ALA A 82 -6.73 -22.82 -6.56
N LYS A 83 -5.91 -23.88 -6.42
CA LYS A 83 -6.38 -25.22 -5.99
C LYS A 83 -7.11 -25.13 -4.66
N ASN A 84 -6.50 -24.51 -3.64
CA ASN A 84 -7.11 -24.34 -2.32
C ASN A 84 -8.47 -23.62 -2.38
N MET A 85 -8.58 -22.57 -3.20
CA MET A 85 -9.83 -21.83 -3.37
C MET A 85 -10.91 -22.66 -4.05
N ALA A 86 -10.57 -23.39 -5.12
CA ALA A 86 -11.49 -24.29 -5.81
C ALA A 86 -11.99 -25.41 -4.88
N THR A 87 -11.10 -26.00 -4.09
CA THR A 87 -11.44 -27.02 -3.10
C THR A 87 -12.40 -26.47 -2.04
N ILE A 88 -12.12 -25.30 -1.45
CA ILE A 88 -13.05 -24.67 -0.47
C ILE A 88 -14.43 -24.42 -1.08
N ALA A 89 -14.47 -23.87 -2.31
CA ALA A 89 -15.73 -23.59 -2.99
C ALA A 89 -16.54 -24.88 -3.24
N CYS A 90 -15.85 -25.93 -3.71
CA CYS A 90 -16.45 -27.25 -3.91
C CYS A 90 -17.01 -27.82 -2.60
N ASN A 91 -16.23 -27.79 -1.52
CA ASN A 91 -16.64 -28.27 -0.20
C ASN A 91 -17.87 -27.50 0.34
N ARG A 92 -17.90 -26.18 0.10
CA ARG A 92 -19.03 -25.32 0.48
C ARG A 92 -20.30 -25.65 -0.30
N TYR A 93 -20.19 -25.83 -1.62
CA TYR A 93 -21.33 -26.10 -2.51
C TYR A 93 -21.92 -27.49 -2.28
N THR A 94 -21.05 -28.50 -2.17
CA THR A 94 -21.46 -29.90 -1.95
C THR A 94 -21.96 -30.16 -0.54
N GLY A 95 -21.61 -29.30 0.42
CA GLY A 95 -21.90 -29.54 1.83
C GLY A 95 -21.21 -30.79 2.38
N LEU A 96 -20.11 -31.22 1.75
CA LEU A 96 -19.44 -32.49 2.02
C LEU A 96 -19.13 -32.72 3.51
N PHE A 97 -18.84 -31.64 4.24
CA PHE A 97 -18.50 -31.67 5.67
C PHE A 97 -19.62 -31.15 6.59
N LYS A 98 -20.85 -30.95 6.09
CA LYS A 98 -21.99 -30.49 6.91
C LYS A 98 -22.65 -31.61 7.70
N GLU A 99 -22.53 -32.87 7.26
CA GLU A 99 -23.06 -34.01 8.00
C GLU A 99 -22.01 -34.53 9.00
N VAL A 100 -22.35 -34.43 10.29
CA VAL A 100 -21.54 -34.95 11.40
C VAL A 100 -21.51 -36.48 11.28
N GLY A 101 -20.38 -37.04 10.83
CA GLY A 101 -20.24 -38.49 10.67
C GLY A 101 -19.04 -38.97 9.85
N LEU A 102 -18.36 -38.09 9.11
CA LEU A 102 -17.14 -38.48 8.40
C LEU A 102 -15.98 -38.69 9.39
N ALA A 103 -15.73 -39.95 9.74
CA ALA A 103 -14.56 -40.35 10.52
C ALA A 103 -13.26 -40.17 9.72
N SER A 104 -13.31 -40.11 8.39
CA SER A 104 -12.16 -39.93 7.51
C SER A 104 -12.50 -39.22 6.19
N VAL A 105 -11.52 -38.53 5.59
CA VAL A 105 -11.67 -37.68 4.39
C VAL A 105 -10.49 -37.90 3.45
N ASP A 106 -10.69 -37.73 2.14
CA ASP A 106 -9.59 -37.71 1.16
C ASP A 106 -8.67 -36.50 1.44
N PRO A 107 -7.35 -36.71 1.65
CA PRO A 107 -6.41 -35.61 1.89
C PRO A 107 -6.45 -34.52 0.80
N ASP A 108 -6.73 -34.84 -0.46
CA ASP A 108 -6.77 -33.84 -1.54
C ASP A 108 -7.92 -32.83 -1.41
N LEU A 109 -8.94 -33.14 -0.59
CA LEU A 109 -10.08 -32.26 -0.32
C LEU A 109 -9.83 -31.31 0.86
N LEU A 110 -8.69 -31.45 1.53
CA LEU A 110 -8.33 -30.60 2.67
C LEU A 110 -7.50 -29.41 2.24
N VAL A 111 -7.71 -28.29 2.94
CA VAL A 111 -7.03 -27.03 2.65
C VAL A 111 -6.28 -26.53 3.88
N ARG A 112 -5.00 -26.22 3.71
CA ARG A 112 -4.20 -25.64 4.78
C ARG A 112 -4.46 -24.15 4.90
N LEU A 113 -4.58 -23.66 6.14
CA LEU A 113 -4.58 -22.21 6.38
C LEU A 113 -3.18 -21.66 6.10
N PRO A 114 -3.04 -20.61 5.26
CA PRO A 114 -1.74 -20.01 4.95
C PRO A 114 -0.91 -19.65 6.20
N TYR A 115 -1.57 -19.18 7.27
CA TYR A 115 -0.89 -18.84 8.52
C TYR A 115 -0.27 -20.05 9.22
N ASN A 116 -0.92 -21.21 9.16
CA ASN A 116 -0.37 -22.43 9.74
C ASN A 116 0.75 -23.02 8.90
N GLU A 117 0.71 -22.80 7.58
CA GLU A 117 1.82 -23.18 6.70
C GLU A 117 3.11 -22.48 7.12
N LEU A 118 3.04 -21.16 7.32
CA LEU A 118 4.17 -20.33 7.77
C LEU A 118 4.70 -20.71 9.15
N ILE A 119 3.84 -21.24 10.04
CA ILE A 119 4.26 -21.64 11.38
C ILE A 119 4.86 -23.05 11.37
N TYR A 120 4.33 -24.01 10.61
CA TYR A 120 4.65 -25.43 10.84
C TYR A 120 5.19 -26.22 9.65
N LEU A 121 5.18 -25.68 8.44
CA LEU A 121 5.66 -26.41 7.26
C LEU A 121 7.14 -26.20 6.95
N ASP A 122 7.75 -25.12 7.43
CA ASP A 122 9.19 -24.87 7.25
C ASP A 122 10.07 -25.76 8.16
N ASN A 123 9.47 -26.69 8.93
CA ASN A 123 10.21 -27.65 9.75
C ASN A 123 10.31 -29.01 9.03
N GLU A 124 11.22 -29.06 8.05
CA GLU A 124 11.45 -30.22 7.20
C GLU A 124 11.80 -31.49 8.01
N SER A 125 12.61 -31.35 9.07
CA SER A 125 12.97 -32.49 9.92
C SER A 125 11.79 -33.08 10.67
N ASN A 126 10.84 -32.24 11.12
CA ASN A 126 9.62 -32.73 11.75
C ASN A 126 8.68 -33.42 10.75
N ILE A 127 8.58 -32.90 9.51
CA ILE A 127 7.80 -33.57 8.47
C ILE A 127 8.46 -34.90 8.10
N GLN A 128 9.78 -34.95 7.96
CA GLN A 128 10.51 -36.18 7.66
C GLN A 128 10.33 -37.22 8.77
N ARG A 129 10.46 -36.82 10.05
CA ARG A 129 10.16 -37.71 11.18
C ARG A 129 8.75 -38.28 11.10
N LEU A 130 7.75 -37.45 10.76
CA LEU A 130 6.36 -37.90 10.60
C LEU A 130 6.19 -38.84 9.39
N ILE A 131 6.91 -38.60 8.29
CA ILE A 131 6.95 -39.52 7.15
C ILE A 131 7.48 -40.87 7.61
N ASP A 132 8.62 -40.89 8.30
CA ASP A 132 9.25 -42.13 8.78
C ASP A 132 8.32 -42.89 9.76
N GLU A 133 7.63 -42.17 10.66
CA GLU A 133 6.64 -42.75 11.58
C GLU A 133 5.41 -43.31 10.85
N LEU A 134 4.97 -42.67 9.77
CA LEU A 134 3.82 -43.07 8.97
C LEU A 134 4.19 -44.09 7.88
N ASP A 135 5.47 -44.30 7.60
CA ASP A 135 5.93 -45.21 6.54
C ASP A 135 6.01 -46.69 7.01
N ILE A 136 5.36 -47.03 8.11
CA ILE A 136 5.19 -48.41 8.59
C ILE A 136 4.02 -49.13 7.88
N GLU A 137 3.89 -50.45 8.04
CA GLU A 137 2.84 -51.25 7.36
C GLU A 137 1.42 -50.90 7.83
N GLN A 138 1.24 -50.54 9.11
CA GLN A 138 -0.05 -50.18 9.70
C GLN A 138 0.05 -48.83 10.44
N PRO A 139 0.10 -47.71 9.70
CA PRO A 139 0.27 -46.40 10.32
C PRO A 139 -1.00 -45.97 11.06
N SER A 140 -0.87 -45.59 12.32
CA SER A 140 -1.94 -44.93 13.07
C SER A 140 -1.78 -43.42 12.94
N LEU A 141 -2.65 -42.79 12.16
CA LEU A 141 -2.70 -41.33 12.05
C LEU A 141 -3.69 -40.78 13.07
N LEU A 142 -3.23 -39.93 13.99
CA LEU A 142 -4.13 -39.16 14.84
C LEU A 142 -5.05 -38.30 13.97
N SER A 143 -6.32 -38.14 14.36
CA SER A 143 -7.29 -37.33 13.61
C SER A 143 -6.83 -35.89 13.41
N LEU A 144 -6.96 -35.35 12.20
CA LEU A 144 -6.82 -33.92 11.95
C LEU A 144 -8.03 -33.18 12.50
N VAL A 145 -7.90 -31.90 12.85
CA VAL A 145 -9.07 -31.07 13.17
C VAL A 145 -9.30 -30.12 12.02
N ILE A 146 -10.47 -30.22 11.39
CA ILE A 146 -10.86 -29.39 10.25
C ILE A 146 -12.14 -28.63 10.56
N ASP A 147 -12.39 -27.54 9.83
CA ASP A 147 -13.69 -26.88 9.85
C ASP A 147 -14.70 -27.52 8.89
N GLN A 148 -15.93 -27.01 8.90
CA GLN A 148 -17.01 -27.45 8.00
C GLN A 148 -16.75 -27.18 6.49
N TRP A 149 -15.59 -26.62 6.12
CA TRP A 149 -15.19 -26.34 4.73
C TRP A 149 -13.93 -27.11 4.32
N GLY A 150 -13.45 -28.03 5.17
CA GLY A 150 -12.25 -28.83 4.90
C GLY A 150 -10.95 -28.10 5.22
N ILE A 151 -11.02 -26.96 5.93
CA ILE A 151 -9.83 -26.19 6.27
C ILE A 151 -9.19 -26.76 7.53
N ILE A 152 -7.90 -27.11 7.44
CA ILE A 152 -7.15 -27.75 8.52
C ILE A 152 -6.81 -26.72 9.61
N ILE A 153 -7.43 -26.89 10.77
CA ILE A 153 -7.17 -26.14 11.99
C ILE A 153 -5.98 -26.76 12.72
N ASP A 154 -5.93 -28.09 12.81
CA ASP A 154 -4.85 -28.83 13.46
C ASP A 154 -4.39 -30.05 12.66
N GLY A 155 -3.08 -30.30 12.69
CA GLY A 155 -2.44 -31.42 12.03
C GLY A 155 -1.87 -31.10 10.63
N ASN A 156 -1.49 -29.84 10.38
CA ASN A 156 -0.86 -29.45 9.11
C ASN A 156 0.40 -30.25 8.76
N SER A 157 1.30 -30.52 9.72
CA SER A 157 2.50 -31.34 9.47
C SER A 157 2.15 -32.81 9.18
N ARG A 158 1.10 -33.35 9.83
CA ARG A 158 0.58 -34.70 9.56
C ARG A 158 0.02 -34.80 8.13
N HIS A 159 -0.78 -33.82 7.75
CA HIS A 159 -1.30 -33.71 6.38
C HIS A 159 -0.17 -33.57 5.34
N ALA A 160 0.86 -32.79 5.63
CA ALA A 160 2.03 -32.64 4.75
C ALA A 160 2.83 -33.94 4.59
N ALA A 161 3.02 -34.69 5.68
CA ALA A 161 3.66 -36.00 5.62
C ALA A 161 2.84 -36.98 4.76
N VAL A 162 1.51 -36.99 4.93
CA VAL A 162 0.59 -37.81 4.12
C VAL A 162 0.66 -37.44 2.63
N GLU A 163 0.62 -36.16 2.27
CA GLU A 163 0.75 -35.74 0.87
C GLU A 163 2.07 -36.22 0.24
N ARG A 164 3.18 -36.11 0.98
CA ARG A 164 4.50 -36.54 0.47
C ARG A 164 4.59 -38.05 0.33
N LEU A 165 4.00 -38.82 1.24
CA LEU A 165 3.91 -40.28 1.13
C LEU A 165 3.05 -40.69 -0.08
N ASN A 166 1.89 -40.08 -0.26
CA ASN A 166 1.02 -40.33 -1.41
C ASN A 166 1.66 -39.89 -2.75
N ALA A 167 2.53 -38.88 -2.74
CA ALA A 167 3.25 -38.44 -3.93
C ALA A 167 4.35 -39.41 -4.39
N ARG A 168 4.85 -40.30 -3.51
CA ARG A 168 5.85 -41.33 -3.88
C ARG A 168 5.25 -42.41 -4.78
N ASP A 169 3.99 -42.77 -4.58
CA ASP A 169 3.26 -43.75 -5.37
C ASP A 169 1.81 -43.25 -5.60
N PRO A 170 1.57 -42.46 -6.67
CA PRO A 170 0.27 -41.88 -6.95
C PRO A 170 -0.84 -42.91 -7.25
N GLU A 171 -0.47 -44.07 -7.80
CA GLU A 171 -1.40 -45.15 -8.16
C GLU A 171 -1.80 -45.95 -6.91
N ASN A 172 -0.86 -46.17 -6.00
CA ASN A 172 -1.09 -46.89 -4.75
C ASN A 172 -0.92 -45.97 -3.53
N ARG A 173 -1.73 -44.91 -3.47
CA ARG A 173 -1.74 -43.95 -2.35
C ARG A 173 -1.87 -44.68 -1.01
N LYS A 174 -0.84 -44.55 -0.17
CA LYS A 174 -0.79 -45.13 1.18
C LYS A 174 -1.96 -44.68 2.06
N PHE A 175 -2.37 -43.43 1.93
CA PHE A 175 -3.52 -42.87 2.64
C PHE A 175 -4.57 -42.36 1.66
N ARG A 176 -5.52 -43.22 1.28
CA ARG A 176 -6.70 -42.81 0.48
C ARG A 176 -7.67 -41.96 1.29
N ARG A 177 -7.77 -42.23 2.60
CA ARG A 177 -8.58 -41.45 3.54
C ARG A 177 -7.78 -41.26 4.82
N ILE A 178 -7.91 -40.09 5.42
CA ILE A 178 -7.26 -39.75 6.69
C ILE A 178 -8.31 -39.40 7.73
N PRO A 179 -8.12 -39.83 8.99
CA PRO A 179 -9.09 -39.54 10.04
C PRO A 179 -9.17 -38.04 10.34
N VAL A 180 -10.38 -37.53 10.55
CA VAL A 180 -10.63 -36.12 10.86
C VAL A 180 -11.69 -35.96 11.95
N GLU A 181 -11.59 -34.86 12.69
CA GLU A 181 -12.58 -34.31 13.59
C GLU A 181 -13.09 -33.01 12.96
N ILE A 182 -14.37 -32.98 12.57
CA ILE A 182 -15.00 -31.80 11.97
C ILE A 182 -15.54 -30.92 13.09
N LYS A 183 -15.07 -29.67 13.17
CA LYS A 183 -15.59 -28.65 14.10
C LYS A 183 -16.31 -27.55 13.33
N SER A 184 -17.51 -27.19 13.78
CA SER A 184 -18.21 -26.02 13.25
C SER A 184 -17.76 -24.75 13.97
N PHE A 185 -17.45 -23.70 13.21
CA PHE A 185 -17.09 -22.40 13.77
C PHE A 185 -18.14 -21.35 13.38
N PRO A 186 -18.64 -20.54 14.34
CA PRO A 186 -19.67 -19.53 14.06
C PRO A 186 -19.15 -18.37 13.21
N SER A 187 -17.83 -18.14 13.20
CA SER A 187 -17.20 -17.09 12.40
C SER A 187 -15.77 -17.46 12.03
N GLY A 188 -15.23 -16.79 11.01
CA GLY A 188 -13.80 -16.90 10.70
C GLY A 188 -12.90 -16.41 11.83
N LEU A 189 -13.39 -15.55 12.72
CA LEU A 189 -12.65 -15.10 13.90
C LEU A 189 -12.53 -16.23 14.94
N ALA A 190 -13.64 -16.90 15.27
CA ALA A 190 -13.66 -18.02 16.21
C ALA A 190 -12.70 -19.15 15.77
N ARG A 191 -12.60 -19.37 14.46
CA ARG A 191 -11.64 -20.30 13.87
C ARG A 191 -10.19 -19.92 14.12
N LEU A 192 -9.83 -18.65 13.92
CA LEU A 192 -8.47 -18.16 14.16
C LEU A 192 -8.13 -18.21 15.67
N GLU A 193 -9.12 -18.05 16.55
CA GLU A 193 -8.93 -18.18 18.00
C GLU A 193 -8.68 -19.62 18.45
N GLU A 194 -9.45 -20.60 17.94
CA GLU A 194 -9.16 -22.03 18.16
C GLU A 194 -7.77 -22.39 17.64
N LEU A 195 -7.43 -21.86 16.46
CA LEU A 195 -6.12 -22.09 15.88
C LEU A 195 -4.99 -21.56 16.79
N ARG A 196 -5.13 -20.33 17.26
CA ARG A 196 -4.22 -19.71 18.22
C ARG A 196 -4.11 -20.56 19.49
N LEU A 197 -5.24 -21.02 20.04
CA LEU A 197 -5.26 -21.83 21.26
C LEU A 197 -4.46 -23.13 21.09
N ARG A 198 -4.67 -23.85 19.99
CA ARG A 198 -3.93 -25.10 19.71
C ARG A 198 -2.44 -24.89 19.48
N ASN A 199 -2.09 -23.76 18.86
CA ASN A 199 -0.69 -23.39 18.66
C ASN A 199 -0.01 -23.03 19.99
N SER A 200 -0.74 -22.44 20.94
CA SER A 200 -0.20 -21.93 22.21
C SER A 200 0.59 -22.98 23.02
N TYR A 201 0.16 -24.25 22.98
CA TYR A 201 0.74 -25.34 23.77
C TYR A 201 2.01 -25.98 23.18
N ARG A 202 2.49 -25.50 22.02
CA ARG A 202 3.64 -26.10 21.32
C ARG A 202 4.94 -25.40 21.69
N THR A 203 6.01 -26.17 21.80
CA THR A 203 7.38 -25.65 21.76
C THR A 203 7.63 -25.03 20.38
N LYS A 204 8.15 -23.81 20.34
CA LYS A 204 8.29 -23.01 19.12
C LYS A 204 9.72 -22.49 19.00
N SER A 205 10.18 -22.39 17.76
CA SER A 205 11.32 -21.54 17.41
C SER A 205 10.89 -20.06 17.44
N ARG A 206 11.86 -19.14 17.43
CA ARG A 206 11.56 -17.70 17.49
C ARG A 206 10.74 -17.22 16.29
N ILE A 207 11.03 -17.73 15.09
CA ILE A 207 10.24 -17.40 13.90
C ILE A 207 8.79 -17.88 14.03
N GLN A 208 8.57 -19.05 14.66
CA GLN A 208 7.23 -19.57 14.93
C GLN A 208 6.48 -18.74 15.98
N GLU A 209 7.16 -18.30 17.04
CA GLU A 209 6.60 -17.37 18.04
C GLU A 209 6.16 -16.05 17.37
N LEU A 210 7.00 -15.49 16.50
CA LEU A 210 6.70 -14.25 15.78
C LEU A 210 5.57 -14.42 14.76
N ASN A 211 5.51 -15.55 14.05
CA ASN A 211 4.38 -15.87 13.16
C ASN A 211 3.07 -16.06 13.94
N GLU A 212 3.11 -16.64 15.14
CA GLU A 212 1.95 -16.67 16.03
C GLU A 212 1.56 -15.26 16.51
N MET A 213 2.51 -14.39 16.81
CA MET A 213 2.23 -12.98 17.13
C MET A 213 1.62 -12.22 15.94
N ARG A 214 2.06 -12.52 14.71
CA ARG A 214 1.46 -12.00 13.47
C ARG A 214 0.00 -12.43 13.37
N LEU A 215 -0.30 -13.70 13.64
CA LEU A 215 -1.67 -14.23 13.70
C LEU A 215 -2.49 -13.53 14.80
N LYS A 216 -1.96 -13.36 16.02
CA LYS A 216 -2.62 -12.61 17.10
C LYS A 216 -2.94 -11.17 16.68
N LEU A 217 -2.01 -10.50 16.01
CA LEU A 217 -2.20 -9.14 15.52
C LEU A 217 -3.35 -9.06 14.51
N GLN A 218 -3.48 -10.03 13.63
CA GLN A 218 -4.59 -10.08 12.69
C GLN A 218 -5.94 -10.36 13.35
N ILE A 219 -5.98 -11.29 14.32
CA ILE A 219 -7.18 -11.55 15.13
C ILE A 219 -7.63 -10.26 15.80
N GLU A 220 -6.70 -9.51 16.40
CA GLU A 220 -7.00 -8.25 17.08
C GLU A 220 -7.45 -7.15 16.11
N ILE A 221 -6.84 -7.06 14.92
CA ILE A 221 -7.28 -6.15 13.86
C ILE A 221 -8.71 -6.50 13.43
N LYS A 222 -9.03 -7.78 13.26
CA LYS A 222 -10.35 -8.25 12.84
C LYS A 222 -11.42 -8.01 13.91
N LYS A 223 -11.15 -8.34 15.17
CA LYS A 223 -12.02 -8.00 16.32
C LYS A 223 -12.40 -6.54 16.32
N ARG A 224 -11.42 -5.67 16.06
CA ARG A 224 -11.64 -4.23 16.02
C ARG A 224 -12.48 -3.80 14.83
N GLN A 225 -12.26 -4.40 13.65
CA GLN A 225 -13.08 -4.14 12.46
C GLN A 225 -14.54 -4.53 12.71
N ASP A 226 -14.77 -5.72 13.28
CA ASP A 226 -16.10 -6.22 13.61
C ASP A 226 -16.80 -5.30 14.64
N ALA A 227 -16.07 -4.83 15.66
CA ALA A 227 -16.59 -3.91 16.68
C ALA A 227 -16.95 -2.51 16.14
N LEU A 228 -16.32 -2.05 15.05
CA LEU A 228 -16.55 -0.71 14.50
C LEU A 228 -17.73 -0.65 13.52
N GLY A 229 -18.29 -1.79 13.09
CA GLY A 229 -19.51 -1.85 12.29
C GLY A 229 -19.53 -1.09 10.95
N LYS A 230 -18.39 -0.55 10.45
CA LYS A 230 -18.31 0.26 9.22
C LYS A 230 -16.96 0.15 8.48
N PRO A 231 -16.93 0.29 7.13
CA PRO A 231 -15.70 0.27 6.34
C PRO A 231 -14.88 1.58 6.46
N LYS A 232 -13.58 1.38 6.70
CA LYS A 232 -12.37 2.20 6.43
C LYS A 232 -12.52 3.73 6.28
N SER A 233 -12.06 4.47 7.30
CA SER A 233 -11.32 5.73 7.09
C SER A 233 -10.39 6.10 8.25
N GLN A 234 -10.63 5.62 9.47
CA GLN A 234 -9.72 5.84 10.60
C GLN A 234 -8.78 4.65 10.78
N LYS A 235 -7.56 4.73 10.23
CA LYS A 235 -6.49 3.78 10.55
C LYS A 235 -6.17 3.86 12.03
N PRO A 236 -6.46 2.84 12.83
CA PRO A 236 -6.00 2.83 14.20
C PRO A 236 -4.61 2.20 14.22
N ARG A 237 -3.60 2.96 13.79
CA ARG A 237 -2.21 2.60 14.03
C ARG A 237 -1.94 2.74 15.54
N GLY A 238 -1.29 1.75 16.15
CA GLY A 238 -0.86 1.78 17.55
C GLY A 238 -1.51 0.70 18.44
N ARG A 239 -2.83 0.74 18.66
CA ARG A 239 -3.45 -0.06 19.74
C ARG A 239 -3.39 -1.59 19.55
N SER A 240 -3.51 -2.11 18.32
CA SER A 240 -3.54 -3.58 18.13
C SER A 240 -2.17 -4.21 18.37
N ILE A 241 -1.10 -3.58 17.87
CA ILE A 241 0.27 -4.06 18.13
C ILE A 241 0.64 -3.90 19.61
N GLU A 242 0.17 -2.84 20.28
CA GLU A 242 0.34 -2.65 21.72
C GLU A 242 -0.37 -3.73 22.54
N ARG A 243 -1.60 -4.12 22.17
CA ARG A 243 -2.34 -5.19 22.85
C ARG A 243 -1.64 -6.54 22.69
N VAL A 244 -1.18 -6.87 21.48
CA VAL A 244 -0.44 -8.13 21.26
C VAL A 244 0.91 -8.11 21.98
N ALA A 245 1.62 -6.98 21.97
CA ALA A 245 2.85 -6.77 22.71
C ALA A 245 2.62 -6.99 24.23
N ALA A 246 1.58 -6.37 24.78
CA ALA A 246 1.21 -6.54 26.19
C ALA A 246 0.80 -7.98 26.52
N GLU A 247 -0.01 -8.64 25.68
CA GLU A 247 -0.43 -10.03 25.87
C GLU A 247 0.76 -11.00 25.83
N THR A 248 1.78 -10.72 25.03
CA THR A 248 2.96 -11.58 24.86
C THR A 248 4.12 -11.25 25.80
N GLY A 249 4.01 -10.17 26.59
CA GLY A 249 5.10 -9.71 27.46
C GLY A 249 6.33 -9.17 26.70
N ILE A 250 6.16 -8.82 25.42
CA ILE A 250 7.23 -8.29 24.55
C ILE A 250 6.98 -6.80 24.32
N SER A 251 8.03 -5.97 24.30
CA SER A 251 7.86 -4.55 23.97
C SER A 251 7.30 -4.36 22.56
N ARG A 252 6.48 -3.32 22.36
CA ARG A 252 5.95 -2.95 21.02
C ARG A 252 7.05 -2.88 19.96
N ASN A 253 8.20 -2.28 20.30
CA ASN A 253 9.32 -2.12 19.37
C ASN A 253 9.99 -3.46 19.05
N THR A 254 10.15 -4.34 20.03
CA THR A 254 10.71 -5.69 19.83
C THR A 254 9.82 -6.54 18.92
N LEU A 255 8.50 -6.46 19.12
CA LEU A 255 7.52 -7.14 18.27
C LEU A 255 7.56 -6.60 16.84
N HIS A 256 7.51 -5.28 16.67
CA HIS A 256 7.57 -4.63 15.36
C HIS A 256 8.82 -5.03 14.57
N ARG A 257 10.00 -5.00 15.23
CA ARG A 257 11.28 -5.41 14.62
C ARG A 257 11.26 -6.86 14.15
N GLY A 258 10.77 -7.77 14.98
CA GLY A 258 10.65 -9.19 14.64
C GLY A 258 9.71 -9.44 13.45
N LEU A 259 8.53 -8.79 13.45
CA LEU A 259 7.58 -8.91 12.33
C LEU A 259 8.14 -8.33 11.03
N SER A 260 8.83 -7.19 11.09
CA SER A 260 9.45 -6.56 9.92
C SER A 260 10.56 -7.44 9.33
N ALA A 261 11.35 -8.11 10.17
CA ALA A 261 12.37 -9.04 9.71
C ALA A 261 11.75 -10.26 8.99
N ILE A 262 10.64 -10.82 9.51
CA ILE A 262 9.92 -11.92 8.83
C ILE A 262 9.38 -11.50 7.48
N GLU A 263 8.76 -10.32 7.39
CA GLU A 263 8.22 -9.83 6.12
C GLU A 263 9.30 -9.67 5.05
N GLU A 264 10.52 -9.27 5.44
CA GLU A 264 11.65 -9.18 4.52
C GLU A 264 12.20 -10.57 4.14
N ILE A 265 12.34 -11.49 5.09
CA ILE A 265 12.73 -12.89 4.82
C ILE A 265 11.75 -13.55 3.83
N GLU A 266 10.44 -13.38 4.04
CA GLU A 266 9.42 -13.91 3.14
C GLU A 266 9.51 -13.30 1.73
N ARG A 267 9.83 -12.00 1.63
CA ARG A 267 9.97 -11.29 0.35
C ARG A 267 11.11 -11.83 -0.49
N ILE A 268 12.24 -12.16 0.13
CA ILE A 268 13.44 -12.64 -0.57
C ILE A 268 13.48 -14.16 -0.72
N LYS A 269 12.60 -14.92 -0.06
CA LYS A 269 12.61 -16.39 -0.03
C LYS A 269 12.63 -17.02 -1.43
N ASP A 270 11.92 -16.42 -2.38
CA ASP A 270 11.83 -16.92 -3.76
C ASP A 270 12.98 -16.42 -4.65
N SER A 271 13.49 -15.21 -4.40
CA SER A 271 14.57 -14.60 -5.21
C SER A 271 15.97 -15.04 -4.77
N ASP A 272 16.18 -15.21 -3.47
CA ASP A 272 17.45 -15.59 -2.85
C ASP A 272 17.19 -16.51 -1.64
N PRO A 273 16.96 -17.82 -1.88
CA PRO A 273 16.67 -18.78 -0.83
C PRO A 273 17.84 -19.00 0.13
N SER A 274 19.09 -18.80 -0.32
CA SER A 274 20.30 -18.92 0.50
C SER A 274 20.32 -17.83 1.58
N LEU A 275 20.14 -16.57 1.17
CA LEU A 275 20.08 -15.45 2.09
C LEU A 275 18.88 -15.58 3.04
N ALA A 276 17.71 -15.97 2.53
CA ALA A 276 16.52 -16.18 3.34
C ALA A 276 16.76 -17.24 4.44
N GLN A 277 17.46 -18.32 4.12
CA GLN A 277 17.83 -19.37 5.08
C GLN A 277 18.81 -18.84 6.14
N LYS A 278 19.89 -18.15 5.75
CA LYS A 278 20.85 -17.55 6.67
C LYS A 278 20.20 -16.53 7.60
N TRP A 279 19.31 -15.70 7.07
CA TRP A 279 18.58 -14.70 7.85
C TRP A 279 17.56 -15.34 8.82
N THR A 280 16.91 -16.42 8.41
CA THR A 280 16.05 -17.22 9.28
C THR A 280 16.84 -17.81 10.45
N GLN A 281 18.05 -18.31 10.18
CA GLN A 281 18.96 -18.80 11.21
C GLN A 281 19.34 -17.68 12.19
N LEU A 282 19.73 -16.50 11.67
CA LEU A 282 20.04 -15.32 12.48
C LEU A 282 18.86 -14.91 13.38
N LEU A 283 17.63 -14.98 12.89
CA LEU A 283 16.44 -14.66 13.67
C LEU A 283 16.16 -15.66 14.81
N ASN A 284 16.46 -16.93 14.59
CA ASN A 284 16.27 -17.97 15.61
C ASN A 284 17.35 -17.94 16.70
N GLU A 285 18.61 -17.72 16.33
CA GLU A 285 19.74 -17.74 17.26
C GLU A 285 20.05 -16.37 17.88
N GLY A 286 19.71 -15.29 17.18
CA GLY A 286 19.98 -13.91 17.55
C GLY A 286 18.84 -13.18 18.24
N THR A 287 18.91 -11.85 18.20
CA THR A 287 17.86 -10.97 18.72
C THR A 287 17.04 -10.40 17.57
N ASN A 288 15.76 -10.08 17.82
CA ASN A 288 14.91 -9.40 16.83
C ASN A 288 15.55 -8.09 16.31
N LYS A 289 16.36 -7.41 17.14
CA LYS A 289 17.08 -6.22 16.72
C LYS A 289 18.13 -6.55 15.66
N MET A 290 18.97 -7.56 15.89
CA MET A 290 19.99 -7.95 14.92
C MET A 290 19.37 -8.29 13.57
N SER A 291 18.33 -9.13 13.55
CA SER A 291 17.64 -9.49 12.30
C SER A 291 16.95 -8.28 11.64
N PHE A 292 16.44 -7.33 12.42
CA PHE A 292 15.84 -6.12 11.87
C PHE A 292 16.88 -5.14 11.31
N ASP A 293 18.02 -4.98 11.96
CA ASP A 293 19.08 -4.07 11.51
C ASP A 293 19.60 -4.48 10.11
N ILE A 294 19.54 -5.77 9.74
CA ILE A 294 19.89 -6.27 8.40
C ILE A 294 18.98 -5.68 7.31
N VAL A 295 17.74 -5.31 7.62
CA VAL A 295 16.84 -4.65 6.66
C VAL A 295 17.45 -3.34 6.14
N GLY A 296 18.22 -2.63 6.98
CA GLY A 296 18.89 -1.38 6.63
C GLY A 296 20.23 -1.55 5.88
N VAL A 297 20.73 -2.78 5.75
CA VAL A 297 21.95 -3.08 4.98
C VAL A 297 21.59 -3.18 3.48
N PRO A 298 22.38 -2.60 2.56
CA PRO A 298 22.21 -2.77 1.11
C PRO A 298 22.06 -4.25 0.74
N SER A 299 21.15 -4.55 -0.20
CA SER A 299 20.78 -5.94 -0.54
C SER A 299 21.98 -6.84 -0.85
N GLU A 300 22.93 -6.31 -1.61
CA GLU A 300 24.17 -6.93 -2.05
C GLU A 300 25.16 -7.22 -0.92
N ASP A 301 24.99 -6.57 0.24
CA ASP A 301 25.87 -6.72 1.41
C ASP A 301 25.26 -7.58 2.52
N ARG A 302 23.95 -7.82 2.49
CA ARG A 302 23.22 -8.52 3.57
C ARG A 302 23.81 -9.90 3.87
N GLU A 303 24.12 -10.70 2.85
CA GLU A 303 24.67 -12.04 3.05
C GLU A 303 26.04 -11.99 3.71
N ALA A 304 26.95 -11.17 3.18
CA ALA A 304 28.30 -11.00 3.74
C ALA A 304 28.26 -10.46 5.17
N VAL A 305 27.33 -9.55 5.49
CA VAL A 305 27.13 -9.04 6.84
C VAL A 305 26.64 -10.14 7.79
N ILE A 306 25.70 -10.99 7.36
CA ILE A 306 25.27 -12.14 8.17
C ILE A 306 26.44 -13.10 8.38
N ASP A 307 27.23 -13.39 7.35
CA ASP A 307 28.41 -14.25 7.48
C ASP A 307 29.44 -13.69 8.48
N LYS A 308 29.66 -12.38 8.51
CA LYS A 308 30.51 -11.72 9.51
C LYS A 308 29.96 -11.79 10.94
N LEU A 309 28.64 -11.88 11.10
CA LEU A 309 28.05 -12.11 12.43
C LEU A 309 28.28 -13.55 12.92
N TYR A 310 28.56 -14.49 12.02
CA TYR A 310 28.83 -15.90 12.30
C TYR A 310 30.33 -16.21 12.27
N GLU A 311 31.01 -16.04 13.41
CA GLU A 311 32.41 -16.44 13.55
C GLU A 311 32.52 -17.94 13.85
N LYS A 312 33.21 -18.70 12.99
CA LYS A 312 33.41 -20.16 13.13
C LYS A 312 32.10 -20.94 13.29
N GLY A 313 31.06 -20.53 12.56
CA GLY A 313 29.73 -21.17 12.58
C GLY A 313 28.93 -20.89 13.85
N LYS A 314 29.34 -19.95 14.70
CA LYS A 314 28.60 -19.53 15.89
C LYS A 314 28.27 -18.05 15.82
N LEU A 315 27.04 -17.70 16.17
CA LEU A 315 26.61 -16.30 16.22
C LEU A 315 27.39 -15.52 17.29
N SER A 316 28.15 -14.51 16.85
CA SER A 316 28.92 -13.64 17.73
C SER A 316 28.02 -12.55 18.32
N LYS A 317 27.59 -12.74 19.57
CA LYS A 317 26.77 -11.74 20.29
C LYS A 317 27.50 -10.42 20.59
N LYS A 318 28.82 -10.36 20.34
CA LYS A 318 29.67 -9.18 20.58
C LYS A 318 29.78 -8.26 19.35
N VAL A 319 29.43 -8.75 18.17
CA VAL A 319 29.52 -7.99 16.92
C VAL A 319 28.13 -7.44 16.59
N SER A 320 28.02 -6.11 16.47
CA SER A 320 26.79 -5.47 15.99
C SER A 320 26.69 -5.55 14.47
N VAL A 321 25.47 -5.45 13.93
CA VAL A 321 25.23 -5.43 12.48
C VAL A 321 25.99 -4.28 11.81
N ASP A 322 25.99 -3.08 12.41
CA ASP A 322 26.76 -1.93 11.91
C ASP A 322 28.27 -2.20 11.84
N LYS A 323 28.83 -2.84 12.88
CA LYS A 323 30.25 -3.20 12.90
C LYS A 323 30.57 -4.25 11.83
N ALA A 324 29.70 -5.24 11.66
CA ALA A 324 29.83 -6.25 10.60
C ALA A 324 29.76 -5.59 9.21
N HIS A 325 28.82 -4.66 8.99
CA HIS A 325 28.67 -3.93 7.74
C HIS A 325 29.91 -3.07 7.42
N LYS A 326 30.42 -2.32 8.39
CA LYS A 326 31.68 -1.56 8.22
C LYS A 326 32.86 -2.45 7.85
N ALA A 327 32.93 -3.66 8.41
CA ALA A 327 33.97 -4.63 8.05
C ALA A 327 33.82 -5.13 6.60
N VAL A 328 32.60 -5.39 6.13
CA VAL A 328 32.33 -5.75 4.72
C VAL A 328 32.73 -4.62 3.78
N LEU A 329 32.38 -3.37 4.09
CA LEU A 329 32.77 -2.20 3.28
C LEU A 329 34.30 -2.02 3.23
N ALA A 330 34.99 -2.20 4.35
CA ALA A 330 36.45 -2.13 4.38
C ALA A 330 37.13 -3.22 3.53
N GLU A 331 36.54 -4.43 3.47
CA GLU A 331 37.03 -5.51 2.60
C GLU A 331 36.79 -5.20 1.12
N LYS A 332 35.63 -4.65 0.76
CA LYS A 332 35.35 -4.16 -0.61
C LYS A 332 36.35 -3.08 -1.05
N LEU A 333 36.70 -2.15 -0.17
CA LEU A 333 37.66 -1.08 -0.45
C LEU A 333 39.09 -1.65 -0.67
N ARG A 334 39.50 -2.65 0.12
CA ARG A 334 40.80 -3.32 -0.06
C ARG A 334 40.88 -4.09 -1.38
N ASN A 335 39.80 -4.76 -1.75
CA ASN A 335 39.75 -5.55 -2.99
C ASN A 335 39.69 -4.67 -4.26
N SER A 336 39.10 -3.48 -4.18
CA SER A 336 39.12 -2.52 -5.30
C SER A 336 40.51 -1.90 -5.49
N ASN A 337 41.23 -1.61 -4.41
CA ASN A 337 42.59 -1.08 -4.49
C ASN A 337 43.61 -2.12 -4.99
N SER A 338 43.42 -3.41 -4.73
CA SER A 338 44.32 -4.46 -5.24
C SER A 338 44.10 -4.77 -6.72
N ALA A 339 42.88 -4.63 -7.22
CA ALA A 339 42.55 -4.87 -8.63
C ALA A 339 43.10 -3.79 -9.59
N GLY A 340 43.35 -2.56 -9.10
CA GLY A 340 43.88 -1.47 -9.92
C GLY A 340 45.40 -1.49 -10.15
N ALA A 341 46.15 -2.37 -9.48
CA ALA A 341 47.62 -2.31 -9.46
C ALA A 341 48.33 -3.26 -10.46
N THR A 342 47.60 -3.93 -11.36
CA THR A 342 48.18 -5.03 -12.18
C THR A 342 48.20 -4.83 -13.71
N GLU A 343 47.89 -3.63 -14.24
CA GLU A 343 47.81 -3.40 -15.71
C GLU A 343 48.78 -2.37 -16.31
N SER A 344 49.97 -2.12 -15.74
CA SER A 344 50.95 -1.26 -16.43
C SER A 344 52.43 -1.66 -16.29
N SER A 345 52.78 -2.91 -16.60
CA SER A 345 54.18 -3.31 -16.80
C SER A 345 54.43 -3.78 -18.23
N ASP A 346 54.61 -2.83 -19.16
CA ASP A 346 55.30 -3.03 -20.45
C ASP A 346 55.72 -1.67 -21.05
N ARG A 347 56.47 -0.88 -20.28
CA ARG A 347 57.32 0.19 -20.84
C ARG A 347 58.68 0.20 -20.13
N ASP A 348 59.72 -0.01 -20.94
CA ASP A 348 61.13 -0.05 -20.56
C ASP A 348 61.61 1.23 -19.86
N PRO A 349 62.55 1.12 -18.89
CA PRO A 349 63.04 2.25 -18.11
C PRO A 349 64.32 2.82 -18.73
N ALA A 350 64.23 4.05 -19.25
CA ALA A 350 65.41 4.88 -19.51
C ALA A 350 65.37 6.08 -18.57
N GLY A 351 66.20 5.99 -17.52
CA GLY A 351 66.74 7.05 -16.66
C GLY A 351 65.94 8.35 -16.53
N VAL A 352 65.16 8.46 -15.45
CA VAL A 352 64.85 9.75 -14.84
C VAL A 352 65.04 9.58 -13.34
N ASP A 353 65.94 10.40 -12.80
CA ASP A 353 66.37 10.39 -11.42
C ASP A 353 65.22 10.67 -10.46
N GLY A 354 65.30 10.04 -9.29
CA GLY A 354 64.22 9.95 -8.31
C GLY A 354 63.68 11.29 -7.84
N GLU A 355 62.37 11.46 -7.98
CA GLU A 355 61.61 12.44 -7.24
C GLU A 355 60.52 11.69 -6.45
N THR A 356 60.65 11.78 -5.14
CA THR A 356 59.86 11.15 -4.09
C THR A 356 58.38 11.49 -4.19
N THR A 357 57.56 10.55 -4.68
CA THR A 357 56.09 10.61 -4.57
C THR A 357 55.65 10.00 -3.23
N ASP A 358 55.93 10.67 -2.12
CA ASP A 358 55.51 10.22 -0.77
C ASP A 358 55.07 11.39 0.11
N ALA A 359 54.37 12.35 -0.49
CA ALA A 359 53.71 13.44 0.21
C ALA A 359 52.35 13.74 -0.45
N LEU A 360 51.39 12.82 -0.28
CA LEU A 360 49.98 13.22 -0.32
C LEU A 360 49.80 14.24 0.82
N THR A 361 49.59 15.49 0.42
CA THR A 361 49.68 16.69 1.25
C THR A 361 48.67 16.66 2.42
N PRO A 362 49.10 16.93 3.67
CA PRO A 362 48.24 17.10 4.85
C PRO A 362 47.05 18.06 4.68
N ASP A 363 47.16 18.99 3.71
CA ASP A 363 46.17 20.03 3.45
C ASP A 363 44.83 19.49 2.94
N LEU A 364 44.81 18.35 2.23
CA LEU A 364 43.56 17.77 1.70
C LEU A 364 42.76 17.06 2.81
N GLU A 365 43.45 16.43 3.75
CA GLU A 365 42.85 15.79 4.92
C GLU A 365 42.28 16.85 5.88
N GLN A 366 43.01 17.94 6.11
CA GLN A 366 42.51 19.08 6.90
C GLN A 366 41.30 19.77 6.25
N ALA A 367 41.29 19.93 4.93
CA ALA A 367 40.14 20.51 4.22
C ALA A 367 38.89 19.61 4.35
N ASN A 368 39.04 18.29 4.24
CA ASN A 368 37.94 17.35 4.43
C ASN A 368 37.45 17.32 5.88
N GLU A 369 38.34 17.35 6.87
CA GLU A 369 37.95 17.44 8.28
C GLU A 369 37.18 18.73 8.58
N GLN A 370 37.62 19.86 8.02
CA GLN A 370 36.94 21.14 8.19
C GLN A 370 35.55 21.12 7.55
N ALA A 371 35.41 20.57 6.34
CA ALA A 371 34.13 20.42 5.67
C ALA A 371 33.15 19.54 6.46
N GLU A 372 33.62 18.40 7.00
CA GLU A 372 32.80 17.52 7.85
C GLU A 372 32.40 18.17 9.18
N ARG A 373 33.28 18.97 9.79
CA ARG A 373 32.94 19.73 11.01
C ARG A 373 31.87 20.79 10.75
N GLU A 374 31.99 21.53 9.65
CA GLU A 374 31.00 22.53 9.25
C GLU A 374 29.66 21.89 8.90
N LYS A 375 29.69 20.76 8.19
CA LYS A 375 28.51 19.94 7.88
C LYS A 375 27.82 19.45 9.15
N GLN A 376 28.57 18.87 10.09
CA GLN A 376 28.03 18.38 11.36
C GLN A 376 27.49 19.50 12.25
N ALA A 377 28.13 20.67 12.25
CA ALA A 377 27.65 21.85 12.96
C ALA A 377 26.30 22.31 12.41
N ARG A 378 26.15 22.39 11.08
CA ARG A 378 24.85 22.69 10.44
C ARG A 378 23.79 21.68 10.84
N LEU A 379 24.09 20.38 10.78
CA LEU A 379 23.15 19.32 11.16
C LEU A 379 22.67 19.45 12.61
N ASN A 380 23.57 19.80 13.53
CA ASN A 380 23.22 20.02 14.94
C ASN A 380 22.32 21.24 15.10
N THR A 381 22.59 22.34 14.38
CA THR A 381 21.72 23.52 14.36
C THR A 381 20.30 23.19 13.89
N TYR A 382 20.14 22.41 12.80
CA TYR A 382 18.81 21.97 12.34
C TYR A 382 18.06 21.15 13.41
N LYS A 383 18.76 20.27 14.13
CA LYS A 383 18.18 19.47 15.23
C LYS A 383 17.76 20.32 16.42
N GLU A 384 18.56 21.31 16.79
CA GLU A 384 18.28 22.22 17.91
C GLU A 384 17.11 23.15 17.61
N LEU A 385 16.95 23.58 16.36
CA LEU A 385 15.84 24.44 15.91
C LEU A 385 14.51 23.69 15.75
N GLY A 386 14.49 22.37 15.96
CA GLY A 386 13.27 21.56 15.97
C GLY A 386 12.65 21.35 14.59
N ASP A 387 13.44 21.54 13.53
CA ASP A 387 12.99 21.29 12.18
C ASP A 387 12.74 19.81 11.98
N LYS A 388 11.63 19.48 11.33
CA LYS A 388 11.32 18.09 11.06
C LYS A 388 12.02 17.72 9.76
N PRO A 389 12.77 16.61 9.71
CA PRO A 389 13.37 16.14 8.47
C PRO A 389 12.37 16.08 7.31
N THR A 390 11.10 15.78 7.60
CA THR A 390 10.00 15.71 6.62
C THR A 390 9.65 17.02 5.92
N ASP A 391 10.10 18.18 6.43
CA ASP A 391 9.79 19.50 5.86
C ASP A 391 10.92 20.01 4.95
N ASN A 392 12.06 19.33 4.93
CA ASN A 392 13.22 19.69 4.11
C ASN A 392 13.13 19.14 2.69
N TRP A 393 12.09 19.52 1.95
CA TRP A 393 11.96 19.23 0.52
C TRP A 393 12.04 20.54 -0.27
N TYR A 394 12.90 20.59 -1.27
CA TYR A 394 13.09 21.81 -2.07
C TYR A 394 12.42 21.70 -3.43
N THR A 395 11.88 22.83 -3.87
CA THR A 395 11.19 22.96 -5.16
C THR A 395 12.18 22.76 -6.31
N PRO A 396 11.89 21.87 -7.27
CA PRO A 396 12.71 21.70 -8.47
C PRO A 396 12.74 22.95 -9.34
N THR A 397 13.83 23.18 -10.06
CA THR A 397 14.05 24.38 -10.89
C THR A 397 12.95 24.56 -11.93
N GLU A 398 12.52 23.47 -12.57
CA GLU A 398 11.45 23.47 -13.57
C GLU A 398 10.10 23.94 -12.99
N ILE A 399 9.84 23.72 -11.70
CA ILE A 399 8.64 24.22 -11.04
C ILE A 399 8.81 25.70 -10.68
N ILE A 400 10.01 26.13 -10.29
CA ILE A 400 10.33 27.54 -10.00
C ILE A 400 10.12 28.40 -11.25
N GLU A 401 10.53 27.91 -12.42
CA GLU A 401 10.34 28.61 -13.70
C GLU A 401 8.85 28.84 -14.01
N LEU A 402 7.99 27.83 -13.83
CA LEU A 402 6.53 27.97 -13.98
C LEU A 402 5.93 28.97 -12.99
N ILE A 403 6.43 28.98 -11.75
CA ILE A 403 5.98 29.94 -10.72
C ILE A 403 6.34 31.37 -11.13
N LEU A 404 7.56 31.59 -11.63
CA LEU A 404 7.99 32.91 -12.11
C LEU A 404 7.20 33.35 -13.34
N GLU A 405 6.82 32.41 -14.21
CA GLU A 405 5.97 32.73 -15.36
C GLU A 405 4.61 33.28 -14.93
N VAL A 406 3.99 32.73 -13.88
CA VAL A 406 2.69 33.22 -13.36
C VAL A 406 2.86 34.47 -12.48
N MET A 407 3.86 34.51 -11.61
CA MET A 407 3.99 35.57 -10.60
C MET A 407 4.76 36.79 -11.11
N GLY A 408 5.56 36.63 -12.17
CA GLY A 408 6.55 37.59 -12.64
C GLY A 408 7.76 37.63 -11.71
N GLU A 409 7.60 38.30 -10.57
CA GLU A 409 8.62 38.33 -9.52
C GLU A 409 8.08 37.80 -8.19
N ILE A 410 8.98 37.25 -7.37
CA ILE A 410 8.66 36.78 -6.02
C ILE A 410 9.26 37.80 -5.04
N ASP A 411 8.41 38.45 -4.25
CA ASP A 411 8.84 39.40 -3.22
C ASP A 411 9.31 38.67 -1.96
N LEU A 412 8.69 37.53 -1.62
CA LEU A 412 8.99 36.77 -0.41
C LEU A 412 8.86 35.24 -0.61
N ASP A 413 9.88 34.52 -0.13
CA ASP A 413 9.80 33.10 0.22
C ASP A 413 9.83 32.93 1.77
N PRO A 414 8.71 32.54 2.40
CA PRO A 414 8.63 32.45 3.85
C PRO A 414 9.23 31.15 4.42
N PHE A 415 9.64 30.19 3.58
CA PHE A 415 10.22 28.91 4.02
C PHE A 415 11.48 28.57 3.21
N SER A 416 12.32 29.59 3.04
CA SER A 416 13.55 29.47 2.27
C SER A 416 14.56 28.56 2.94
N ASP A 417 15.27 27.83 2.11
CA ASP A 417 16.49 27.15 2.52
C ASP A 417 17.62 28.17 2.76
N LEU A 418 18.72 27.71 3.36
CA LEU A 418 19.87 28.58 3.66
C LEU A 418 20.58 29.07 2.39
N GLN A 419 20.48 28.34 1.28
CA GLN A 419 21.05 28.75 0.00
C GLN A 419 20.13 29.69 -0.78
N LYS A 420 18.89 29.92 -0.32
CA LYS A 420 17.91 30.83 -0.91
C LYS A 420 17.69 30.54 -2.39
N ARG A 421 17.41 29.27 -2.71
CA ARG A 421 17.32 28.79 -4.10
C ARG A 421 16.14 29.39 -4.86
N ILE A 422 15.08 29.78 -4.14
CA ILE A 422 13.98 30.54 -4.72
C ILE A 422 14.47 31.97 -4.98
N PRO A 423 14.36 32.51 -6.21
CA PRO A 423 14.81 33.86 -6.55
C PRO A 423 13.80 34.92 -6.05
N ALA A 424 13.57 34.95 -4.73
CA ALA A 424 12.75 35.95 -4.07
C ALA A 424 13.59 37.16 -3.63
N LYS A 425 12.97 38.34 -3.51
CA LYS A 425 13.67 39.53 -2.97
C LYS A 425 14.01 39.38 -1.49
N ASN A 426 13.12 38.71 -0.74
CA ASN A 426 13.26 38.45 0.68
C ASN A 426 13.04 36.97 0.99
N HIS A 427 13.68 36.51 2.06
CA HIS A 427 13.63 35.11 2.49
C HIS A 427 13.51 35.05 4.00
N TYR A 428 12.57 34.25 4.48
CA TYR A 428 12.61 33.76 5.86
C TYR A 428 13.22 32.37 5.85
N THR A 429 14.27 32.20 6.64
CA THR A 429 14.96 30.93 6.83
C THR A 429 14.48 30.25 8.10
N ILE A 430 15.05 29.09 8.42
CA ILE A 430 14.80 28.41 9.70
C ILE A 430 15.11 29.28 10.95
N PHE A 431 15.95 30.31 10.80
CA PHE A 431 16.29 31.23 11.89
C PHE A 431 15.22 32.31 12.09
N ASP A 432 14.31 32.45 11.13
CA ASP A 432 13.22 33.41 11.14
C ASP A 432 11.94 32.67 11.47
N ASP A 433 11.25 33.07 12.55
CA ASP A 433 9.89 32.58 12.79
C ASP A 433 8.95 33.22 11.76
N ALA A 434 8.78 32.59 10.60
CA ALA A 434 7.91 33.05 9.52
C ALA A 434 6.44 33.24 9.94
N PHE A 435 6.06 32.70 11.10
CA PHE A 435 4.72 32.84 11.68
C PHE A 435 4.60 33.96 12.71
N ALA A 436 5.71 34.58 13.13
CA ALA A 436 5.68 35.69 14.05
C ALA A 436 4.89 36.87 13.46
N ASP A 437 4.16 37.59 14.32
CA ASP A 437 3.29 38.69 13.87
C ASP A 437 4.06 39.84 13.19
N LYS A 438 5.34 40.03 13.56
CA LYS A 438 6.25 41.01 12.95
C LYS A 438 6.72 40.64 11.52
N ASN A 439 6.57 39.38 11.14
CA ASN A 439 7.04 38.84 9.86
C ASN A 439 5.84 38.76 8.91
N HIS A 440 5.58 39.85 8.19
CA HIS A 440 4.48 39.99 7.26
C HIS A 440 4.77 39.33 5.91
N TRP A 441 3.76 38.73 5.29
CA TRP A 441 3.91 38.13 3.96
C TRP A 441 3.45 39.12 2.90
N THR A 442 4.35 40.01 2.51
CA THR A 442 4.02 41.19 1.68
C THR A 442 4.36 40.97 0.21
N GLY A 443 3.48 41.41 -0.69
CA GLY A 443 3.71 41.41 -2.14
C GLY A 443 3.33 40.09 -2.82
N SER A 444 4.15 39.66 -3.78
CA SER A 444 4.06 38.35 -4.44
C SER A 444 4.78 37.29 -3.61
N VAL A 445 4.02 36.38 -3.00
CA VAL A 445 4.53 35.38 -2.05
C VAL A 445 4.49 33.98 -2.69
N PHE A 446 5.63 33.31 -2.76
CA PHE A 446 5.71 31.89 -3.08
C PHE A 446 6.08 31.10 -1.82
N ALA A 447 5.39 30.00 -1.54
CA ALA A 447 5.77 29.11 -0.45
C ALA A 447 5.68 27.64 -0.87
N ASN A 448 6.78 26.89 -0.71
CA ASN A 448 6.72 25.44 -0.63
C ASN A 448 6.32 25.06 0.80
N VAL A 449 5.04 24.73 0.99
CA VAL A 449 4.44 24.67 2.32
C VAL A 449 5.05 23.54 3.15
N LEU A 450 5.34 23.80 4.42
CA LEU A 450 5.78 22.80 5.38
C LEU A 450 4.79 21.63 5.45
N TYR A 451 5.18 20.46 4.96
CA TYR A 451 4.32 19.28 4.81
C TYR A 451 3.87 18.72 6.16
N SER A 452 4.60 18.99 7.25
CA SER A 452 4.22 18.55 8.58
C SER A 452 3.07 19.34 9.21
N ASP A 453 2.80 20.57 8.75
CA ASP A 453 1.69 21.40 9.24
C ASP A 453 1.23 22.44 8.18
N PRO A 454 0.64 21.98 7.06
CA PRO A 454 0.17 22.88 6.01
C PRO A 454 -0.98 23.80 6.48
N ALA A 455 -1.73 23.40 7.51
CA ALA A 455 -2.82 24.19 8.05
C ALA A 455 -2.32 25.48 8.73
N LYS A 456 -1.19 25.43 9.44
CA LYS A 456 -0.58 26.62 10.05
C LYS A 456 -0.12 27.62 8.98
N CYS A 457 0.49 27.13 7.91
CA CYS A 457 0.87 27.93 6.73
C CYS A 457 -0.33 28.61 6.09
N LEU A 458 -1.37 27.84 5.71
CA LEU A 458 -2.54 28.41 5.04
C LEU A 458 -3.32 29.37 5.95
N LYS A 459 -3.30 29.18 7.27
CA LYS A 459 -3.88 30.14 8.22
C LYS A 459 -3.13 31.48 8.22
N LYS A 460 -1.78 31.45 8.16
CA LYS A 460 -0.96 32.66 8.05
C LYS A 460 -1.18 33.33 6.70
N ALA A 461 -1.11 32.59 5.59
CA ALA A 461 -1.44 33.08 4.26
C ALA A 461 -2.81 33.79 4.22
N SER A 462 -3.85 33.13 4.74
CA SER A 462 -5.19 33.72 4.84
C SER A 462 -5.22 35.01 5.64
N LYS A 463 -4.42 35.15 6.69
CA LYS A 463 -4.37 36.38 7.49
C LYS A 463 -3.72 37.51 6.68
N GLU A 464 -2.59 37.22 6.05
CA GLU A 464 -1.83 38.20 5.27
C GLU A 464 -2.56 38.65 3.99
N ILE A 465 -3.39 37.77 3.42
CA ILE A 465 -4.35 38.11 2.36
C ILE A 465 -5.43 39.08 2.89
N LEU A 466 -6.07 38.78 4.02
CA LEU A 466 -7.11 39.65 4.61
C LEU A 466 -6.59 41.01 5.03
N ASP A 467 -5.36 41.06 5.52
CA ASP A 467 -4.70 42.32 5.91
C ASP A 467 -4.20 43.11 4.69
N GLY A 468 -4.32 42.57 3.47
CA GLY A 468 -3.90 43.21 2.23
C GLY A 468 -2.39 43.26 2.03
N HIS A 469 -1.62 42.49 2.81
CA HIS A 469 -0.17 42.40 2.64
C HIS A 469 0.19 41.57 1.41
N THR A 470 -0.42 40.39 1.27
CA THR A 470 -0.20 39.51 0.11
C THR A 470 -1.04 39.97 -1.08
N LYS A 471 -0.37 40.36 -2.17
CA LYS A 471 -1.02 40.78 -3.43
C LYS A 471 -1.27 39.60 -4.35
N LYS A 472 -0.26 38.73 -4.48
CA LYS A 472 -0.34 37.44 -5.18
C LYS A 472 0.24 36.36 -4.27
N GLY A 473 -0.39 35.21 -4.19
CA GLY A 473 0.08 34.10 -3.37
C GLY A 473 0.07 32.79 -4.16
N LEU A 474 1.19 32.08 -4.18
CA LEU A 474 1.28 30.73 -4.76
C LEU A 474 1.83 29.76 -3.71
N TYR A 475 1.03 28.76 -3.36
CA TYR A 475 1.33 27.81 -2.28
C TYR A 475 1.38 26.39 -2.83
N LEU A 476 2.57 25.78 -2.80
CA LEU A 476 2.77 24.38 -3.19
C LEU A 476 2.56 23.48 -1.97
N CYS A 477 1.49 22.67 -2.00
CA CYS A 477 1.01 21.86 -0.88
C CYS A 477 0.93 20.37 -1.24
N GLU A 478 0.78 19.51 -0.23
CA GLU A 478 0.22 18.16 -0.45
C GLU A 478 -1.28 18.22 -0.78
N SER A 479 -1.77 17.34 -1.66
CA SER A 479 -3.20 17.25 -2.02
C SER A 479 -4.12 16.96 -0.84
N GLY A 480 -3.59 16.52 0.31
CA GLY A 480 -4.35 16.35 1.55
C GLY A 480 -5.05 17.63 2.03
N VAL A 481 -4.52 18.82 1.70
CA VAL A 481 -5.15 20.10 2.04
C VAL A 481 -6.51 20.29 1.39
N LEU A 482 -6.76 19.64 0.24
CA LEU A 482 -8.04 19.68 -0.46
C LEU A 482 -9.11 18.83 0.20
N PHE A 483 -8.80 18.02 1.22
CA PHE A 483 -9.76 17.15 1.91
C PHE A 483 -9.85 17.43 3.41
N ASN A 484 -9.05 18.37 3.91
CA ASN A 484 -9.10 18.78 5.30
C ASN A 484 -10.02 19.99 5.44
N LYS A 485 -11.08 19.83 6.25
CA LYS A 485 -12.10 20.85 6.48
C LYS A 485 -11.52 22.22 6.84
N LYS A 486 -10.45 22.28 7.64
CA LYS A 486 -9.86 23.57 8.07
C LYS A 486 -9.16 24.29 6.92
N THR A 487 -8.46 23.56 6.06
CA THR A 487 -7.74 24.15 4.93
C THR A 487 -8.67 24.45 3.77
N GLN A 488 -9.65 23.59 3.50
CA GLN A 488 -10.72 23.87 2.52
C GLN A 488 -11.41 25.20 2.82
N THR A 489 -11.85 25.43 4.07
CA THR A 489 -12.49 26.71 4.44
C THR A 489 -11.59 27.92 4.20
N LEU A 490 -10.26 27.78 4.25
CA LEU A 490 -9.34 28.88 3.95
C LEU A 490 -9.15 29.08 2.43
N ILE A 491 -9.14 27.99 1.67
CA ILE A 491 -9.06 28.01 0.20
C ILE A 491 -10.32 28.66 -0.37
N ASP A 492 -11.50 28.17 0.04
CA ASP A 492 -12.82 28.66 -0.39
C ASP A 492 -13.02 30.13 -0.01
N LYS A 493 -12.52 30.55 1.16
CA LYS A 493 -12.66 31.93 1.65
C LYS A 493 -11.97 32.97 0.76
N HIS A 494 -10.91 32.58 0.05
CA HIS A 494 -10.10 33.48 -0.78
C HIS A 494 -10.22 33.18 -2.28
N GLU A 495 -11.22 32.38 -2.67
CA GLU A 495 -11.49 32.02 -4.07
C GLU A 495 -10.23 31.54 -4.81
N MET A 496 -9.36 30.79 -4.11
CA MET A 496 -8.07 30.40 -4.67
C MET A 496 -8.27 29.46 -5.86
N SER A 497 -7.53 29.68 -6.94
CA SER A 497 -7.43 28.72 -8.03
C SER A 497 -6.54 27.56 -7.63
N ILE A 498 -6.91 26.36 -8.10
CA ILE A 498 -6.31 25.11 -7.67
C ILE A 498 -5.80 24.36 -8.90
N CYS A 499 -4.51 24.05 -8.94
CA CYS A 499 -3.98 23.04 -9.86
C CYS A 499 -3.76 21.73 -9.10
N ASN A 500 -4.56 20.71 -9.41
CA ASN A 500 -4.34 19.35 -8.95
C ASN A 500 -3.32 18.68 -9.87
N TRP A 501 -2.05 18.68 -9.45
CA TRP A 501 -0.91 18.24 -10.25
C TRP A 501 -1.07 16.78 -10.69
N LYS A 502 -0.78 16.51 -11.96
CA LYS A 502 -0.81 15.18 -12.55
C LYS A 502 0.47 14.43 -12.20
N GLY A 503 0.33 13.37 -11.44
CA GLY A 503 1.47 12.56 -11.00
C GLY A 503 2.12 13.14 -9.75
N ARG A 504 3.44 12.99 -9.64
CA ARG A 504 4.22 13.40 -8.47
C ARG A 504 5.31 14.36 -8.91
N ILE A 505 5.52 15.39 -8.10
CA ILE A 505 6.69 16.26 -8.22
C ILE A 505 7.85 15.54 -7.54
N ASP A 506 8.97 15.47 -8.24
CA ASP A 506 10.22 14.91 -7.73
C ASP A 506 11.00 16.01 -7.02
N PHE A 507 10.66 16.26 -5.76
CA PHE A 507 11.32 17.28 -4.95
C PHE A 507 12.79 16.97 -4.73
N ILE A 508 13.60 18.02 -4.64
CA ILE A 508 15.02 17.88 -4.31
C ILE A 508 15.11 17.65 -2.80
N PRO A 509 15.67 16.51 -2.34
CA PRO A 509 15.78 16.24 -0.91
C PRO A 509 16.73 17.23 -0.24
N GLY A 510 16.36 17.62 0.99
CA GLY A 510 17.21 18.31 1.95
C GLY A 510 18.59 17.67 2.11
N GLU A 511 19.65 18.48 2.27
CA GLU A 511 20.97 17.97 2.68
C GLU A 511 20.82 17.11 3.97
N PHE A 512 19.96 17.57 4.89
CA PHE A 512 19.62 16.86 6.12
C PHE A 512 18.94 15.50 5.88
N LEU A 513 18.06 15.39 4.88
CA LEU A 513 17.34 14.15 4.58
C LEU A 513 18.26 13.06 4.02
N LEU A 514 19.24 13.46 3.21
CA LEU A 514 20.22 12.53 2.64
C LEU A 514 21.12 11.93 3.73
N ASP A 515 21.46 12.69 4.77
CA ASP A 515 22.30 12.21 5.87
C ASP A 515 21.55 11.28 6.84
N GLU A 516 20.31 11.61 7.23
CA GLU A 516 19.53 10.74 8.13
C GLU A 516 18.91 9.52 7.42
N PHE A 517 18.64 9.65 6.12
CA PHE A 517 17.98 8.62 5.33
C PHE A 517 18.68 8.44 3.98
N PRO A 518 19.89 7.86 3.95
CA PRO A 518 20.73 7.74 2.73
C PRO A 518 20.08 6.92 1.60
N ASN A 519 19.07 6.11 1.92
CA ASN A 519 18.29 5.34 0.94
C ASN A 519 17.10 6.11 0.34
N THR A 520 16.92 7.38 0.68
CA THR A 520 15.86 8.25 0.12
C THR A 520 16.31 8.82 -1.23
N VAL A 521 16.67 7.93 -2.16
CA VAL A 521 17.28 8.29 -3.46
C VAL A 521 16.22 8.77 -4.46
N THR A 522 14.93 8.67 -4.15
CA THR A 522 13.85 9.15 -5.03
C THR A 522 13.00 10.20 -4.30
N GLY A 523 13.12 11.44 -4.75
CA GLY A 523 12.45 12.62 -4.19
C GLY A 523 10.96 12.75 -4.55
N ALA A 524 10.36 11.71 -5.11
CA ALA A 524 8.96 11.68 -5.43
C ALA A 524 8.12 11.85 -4.15
N SER A 525 7.31 12.91 -4.08
CA SER A 525 6.35 13.07 -2.99
C SER A 525 5.52 11.80 -2.84
N ARG A 526 5.31 11.34 -1.60
CA ARG A 526 4.49 10.15 -1.32
C ARG A 526 3.02 10.34 -1.69
N ILE A 527 2.61 11.60 -1.82
CA ILE A 527 1.24 12.05 -2.03
C ILE A 527 1.26 13.04 -3.21
N ASN A 528 0.21 13.08 -4.03
CA ASN A 528 0.14 14.07 -5.12
C ASN A 528 0.21 15.49 -4.56
N SER A 529 0.83 16.40 -5.30
CA SER A 529 0.92 17.82 -4.94
C SER A 529 -0.27 18.60 -5.47
N VAL A 530 -0.57 19.72 -4.83
CA VAL A 530 -1.54 20.70 -5.31
C VAL A 530 -0.92 22.08 -5.23
N ILE A 531 -1.21 22.92 -6.21
CA ILE A 531 -0.79 24.32 -6.22
C ILE A 531 -2.04 25.17 -6.00
N LEU A 532 -1.99 26.03 -4.99
CA LEU A 532 -3.04 26.99 -4.67
C LEU A 532 -2.57 28.38 -5.09
N PHE A 533 -3.40 29.11 -5.82
CA PHE A 533 -3.07 30.42 -6.34
C PHE A 533 -4.13 31.46 -5.97
N TYR A 534 -3.67 32.61 -5.48
CA TYR A 534 -4.48 33.77 -5.12
C TYR A 534 -3.97 35.00 -5.86
N SER A 535 -4.89 35.74 -6.48
CA SER A 535 -4.69 37.13 -6.90
C SER A 535 -6.03 37.87 -6.86
N LEU A 536 -5.97 39.20 -6.74
CA LEU A 536 -7.15 40.05 -6.97
C LEU A 536 -7.36 40.36 -8.45
N ASP A 537 -6.36 40.14 -9.30
CA ASP A 537 -6.45 40.41 -10.74
C ASP A 537 -6.89 39.13 -11.50
N PRO A 538 -8.06 39.14 -12.16
CA PRO A 538 -8.51 38.01 -12.95
C PRO A 538 -7.56 37.61 -14.08
N ALA A 539 -6.76 38.54 -14.62
CA ALA A 539 -5.78 38.22 -15.64
C ALA A 539 -4.71 37.24 -15.13
N ASP A 540 -4.32 37.36 -13.87
CA ASP A 540 -3.34 36.46 -13.25
C ASP A 540 -3.88 35.03 -13.13
N HIS A 541 -5.19 34.87 -12.86
CA HIS A 541 -5.82 33.55 -12.79
C HIS A 541 -5.87 32.85 -14.15
N ARG A 542 -6.06 33.60 -15.24
CA ARG A 542 -5.94 33.06 -16.61
C ARG A 542 -4.52 32.66 -16.93
N GLN A 543 -3.54 33.48 -16.56
CA GLN A 543 -2.13 33.14 -16.71
C GLN A 543 -1.76 31.89 -15.90
N PHE A 544 -2.28 31.76 -14.67
CA PHE A 544 -2.13 30.55 -13.87
C PHE A 544 -2.71 29.32 -14.59
N GLU A 545 -3.91 29.42 -15.14
CA GLU A 545 -4.54 28.33 -15.90
C GLU A 545 -3.72 27.94 -17.15
N GLU A 546 -3.27 28.93 -17.93
CA GLU A 546 -2.46 28.72 -19.13
C GLU A 546 -1.15 27.98 -18.80
N VAL A 547 -0.43 28.43 -17.78
CA VAL A 547 0.86 27.86 -17.38
C VAL A 547 0.72 26.47 -16.73
N PHE A 548 -0.29 26.26 -15.88
CA PHE A 548 -0.39 25.03 -15.08
C PHE A 548 -1.32 23.95 -15.63
N SER A 549 -2.23 24.27 -16.56
CA SER A 549 -3.13 23.28 -17.17
C SER A 549 -2.44 22.11 -17.91
N PRO A 550 -1.23 22.27 -18.51
CA PRO A 550 -0.50 21.13 -19.08
C PRO A 550 -0.06 20.11 -18.01
N PHE A 551 0.11 20.56 -16.77
CA PHE A 551 0.67 19.76 -15.68
C PHE A 551 -0.38 19.20 -14.72
N GLY A 552 -1.61 19.70 -14.74
CA GLY A 552 -2.65 19.29 -13.80
C GLY A 552 -4.03 19.79 -14.17
N LYS A 553 -5.04 19.30 -13.45
CA LYS A 553 -6.41 19.78 -13.65
C LYS A 553 -6.62 21.05 -12.84
N ILE A 554 -7.02 22.12 -13.53
CA ILE A 554 -7.33 23.41 -12.92
C ILE A 554 -8.78 23.42 -12.42
N TYR A 555 -8.98 24.03 -11.25
CA TYR A 555 -10.27 24.34 -10.68
C TYR A 555 -10.26 25.80 -10.25
N HIS A 556 -11.30 26.53 -10.64
CA HIS A 556 -11.58 27.87 -10.15
C HIS A 556 -12.81 27.79 -9.25
N ASP A 557 -12.92 28.71 -8.28
CA ASP A 557 -14.17 28.87 -7.57
C ASP A 557 -15.25 29.41 -8.53
N VAL A 558 -16.49 28.98 -8.36
CA VAL A 558 -17.62 29.34 -9.22
C VAL A 558 -17.90 30.85 -9.15
N GLY A 559 -17.60 31.48 -8.01
CA GLY A 559 -17.67 32.94 -7.84
C GLY A 559 -16.82 33.71 -8.84
N TYR A 560 -15.65 33.18 -9.21
CA TYR A 560 -14.72 33.82 -10.13
C TYR A 560 -15.36 34.13 -11.50
N TYR A 561 -16.04 33.16 -12.11
CA TYR A 561 -16.68 33.35 -13.42
C TYR A 561 -17.97 34.18 -13.35
N LEU A 562 -18.72 34.09 -12.24
CA LEU A 562 -19.97 34.83 -12.07
C LEU A 562 -19.72 36.34 -11.85
N HIS A 563 -18.66 36.72 -11.15
CA HIS A 563 -18.33 38.13 -10.92
C HIS A 563 -17.74 38.84 -12.16
N HIS A 564 -17.14 38.09 -13.10
CA HIS A 564 -16.35 38.69 -14.19
C HIS A 564 -16.92 38.49 -15.60
N SER A 565 -17.89 37.58 -15.77
CA SER A 565 -18.64 37.43 -17.04
C SER A 565 -19.55 38.62 -17.37
N GLN A 566 -19.85 39.50 -16.40
CA GLN A 566 -20.66 40.71 -16.63
C GLN A 566 -20.00 41.77 -17.54
N SER A 567 -18.75 41.56 -18.00
CA SER A 567 -18.04 42.56 -18.80
C SER A 567 -17.99 42.31 -20.32
N SER A 568 -18.49 41.21 -20.88
CA SER A 568 -18.74 41.11 -22.35
C SER A 568 -19.35 39.81 -22.89
N LEU A 569 -19.65 38.78 -22.08
CA LEU A 569 -20.16 37.50 -22.62
C LEU A 569 -21.47 37.10 -21.96
N ASP A 570 -22.44 36.83 -22.83
CA ASP A 570 -23.75 36.31 -22.48
C ASP A 570 -23.58 34.99 -21.68
N PRO A 571 -24.13 34.85 -20.46
CA PRO A 571 -24.01 33.63 -19.65
C PRO A 571 -24.45 32.34 -20.37
N PHE A 572 -25.18 32.44 -21.48
CA PHE A 572 -25.53 31.30 -22.35
C PHE A 572 -24.34 30.73 -23.17
N ASP A 573 -23.27 31.48 -23.42
CA ASP A 573 -22.13 30.99 -24.21
C ASP A 573 -21.21 30.06 -23.40
N ALA A 574 -21.14 30.20 -22.07
CA ALA A 574 -20.35 29.31 -21.21
C ALA A 574 -20.90 27.86 -21.18
N VAL A 575 -22.18 27.68 -21.50
CA VAL A 575 -22.84 26.36 -21.55
C VAL A 575 -22.64 25.67 -22.90
N LYS A 576 -22.39 26.43 -23.99
CA LYS A 576 -22.17 25.87 -25.34
C LYS A 576 -20.86 25.10 -25.50
N VAL A 577 -19.82 25.45 -24.75
CA VAL A 577 -18.44 24.95 -24.99
C VAL A 577 -18.28 23.45 -24.67
N ASN A 578 -19.20 22.83 -23.93
CA ASN A 578 -19.13 21.41 -23.57
C ASN A 578 -19.97 20.48 -24.48
N TRP A 579 -20.47 20.95 -25.64
CA TRP A 579 -21.45 20.20 -26.44
C TRP A 579 -20.93 19.61 -27.77
N GLU A 580 -19.69 19.88 -28.17
CA GLU A 580 -19.22 19.48 -29.52
C GLU A 580 -18.79 18.01 -29.68
N ASP A 581 -18.61 17.23 -28.61
CA ASP A 581 -18.33 15.79 -28.73
C ASP A 581 -19.61 14.95 -28.66
N GLY A 582 -20.29 14.87 -29.80
CA GLY A 582 -21.59 14.25 -30.02
C GLY A 582 -21.69 12.73 -29.82
N LYS A 583 -21.48 12.24 -28.59
CA LYS A 583 -21.91 10.90 -28.13
C LYS A 583 -22.25 10.89 -26.64
N SER A 584 -23.42 11.41 -26.26
CA SER A 584 -24.06 10.99 -25.01
C SER A 584 -25.57 10.80 -25.19
N LYS A 585 -26.07 9.66 -24.70
CA LYS A 585 -27.50 9.35 -24.61
C LYS A 585 -28.09 10.07 -23.41
N PHE A 586 -28.40 11.34 -23.54
CA PHE A 586 -29.26 12.04 -22.58
C PHE A 586 -30.48 12.58 -23.31
N GLY A 587 -31.66 12.27 -22.79
CA GLY A 587 -32.93 12.74 -23.32
C GLY A 587 -33.05 14.25 -23.16
N HIS A 588 -33.65 14.89 -24.17
CA HIS A 588 -34.02 16.30 -24.19
C HIS A 588 -34.80 16.70 -22.93
N ILE A 589 -34.40 17.80 -22.28
CA ILE A 589 -35.26 18.59 -21.40
C ILE A 589 -35.23 20.01 -21.95
N GLU A 590 -36.34 20.44 -22.56
CA GLU A 590 -36.56 21.84 -22.93
C GLU A 590 -37.15 22.57 -21.73
N LEU A 591 -36.45 23.61 -21.26
CA LEU A 591 -37.00 24.57 -20.30
C LEU A 591 -37.34 25.85 -21.08
N SER A 592 -38.63 26.12 -21.25
CA SER A 592 -39.13 27.39 -21.78
C SER A 592 -39.37 28.34 -20.61
N VAL A 593 -38.83 29.55 -20.69
CA VAL A 593 -39.08 30.61 -19.72
C VAL A 593 -39.84 31.73 -20.43
N TYR A 594 -40.99 32.15 -19.89
CA TYR A 594 -41.78 33.24 -20.44
C TYR A 594 -41.66 34.48 -19.55
N GLU A 595 -41.53 35.64 -20.20
CA GLU A 595 -41.55 36.95 -19.56
C GLU A 595 -43.02 37.33 -19.30
N SER A 596 -43.35 37.58 -18.04
CA SER A 596 -44.64 38.10 -17.59
C SER A 596 -44.38 39.44 -16.92
N GLU A 597 -45.14 40.48 -17.29
CA GLU A 597 -44.93 41.86 -16.85
C GLU A 597 -45.13 42.09 -15.34
N ASP A 598 -45.58 41.08 -14.58
CA ASP A 598 -45.61 41.10 -13.12
C ASP A 598 -44.68 40.01 -12.53
N THR A 599 -43.82 40.44 -11.61
CA THR A 599 -42.70 39.72 -11.00
C THR A 599 -43.08 38.40 -10.32
N LEU A 600 -42.92 37.28 -11.04
CA LEU A 600 -42.60 35.97 -10.48
C LEU A 600 -42.10 35.03 -11.60
N TRP A 601 -40.84 34.60 -11.56
CA TRP A 601 -40.35 33.54 -12.44
C TRP A 601 -40.93 32.19 -11.94
N VAL A 602 -41.91 31.64 -12.66
CA VAL A 602 -42.44 30.30 -12.39
C VAL A 602 -41.84 29.33 -13.40
N ALA A 603 -40.97 28.42 -12.94
CA ALA A 603 -40.58 27.26 -13.73
C ALA A 603 -41.74 26.24 -13.71
N GLN A 604 -42.47 26.11 -14.81
CA GLN A 604 -43.47 25.06 -14.98
C GLN A 604 -42.88 23.97 -15.89
N ALA A 605 -42.74 22.74 -15.37
CA ALA A 605 -42.44 21.59 -16.19
C ALA A 605 -43.61 21.36 -17.14
N GLY A 606 -43.39 21.53 -18.45
CA GLY A 606 -44.41 21.26 -19.46
C GLY A 606 -44.88 19.81 -19.38
N GLU A 607 -46.18 19.59 -19.58
CA GLU A 607 -46.81 18.28 -19.65
C GLU A 607 -46.28 17.48 -20.86
N HIS A 608 -45.11 16.88 -20.71
CA HIS A 608 -44.75 15.70 -21.47
C HIS A 608 -44.67 14.54 -20.48
N LYS A 609 -45.59 13.57 -20.65
CA LYS A 609 -45.54 12.27 -19.99
C LYS A 609 -44.15 11.65 -20.18
N ILE A 610 -43.32 11.73 -19.15
CA ILE A 610 -42.12 10.93 -19.02
C ILE A 610 -42.45 9.88 -17.96
N ASP A 611 -42.82 8.69 -18.42
CA ASP A 611 -43.05 7.56 -17.54
C ASP A 611 -41.71 7.15 -16.89
N SER A 612 -41.63 7.32 -15.57
CA SER A 612 -40.58 6.87 -14.65
C SER A 612 -39.24 7.61 -14.67
N LEU A 613 -39.15 8.68 -13.88
CA LEU A 613 -37.92 9.04 -13.17
C LEU A 613 -38.04 8.54 -11.73
N SER A 614 -36.98 7.93 -11.21
CA SER A 614 -36.92 7.56 -9.79
C SER A 614 -36.89 8.81 -8.92
N ASP A 615 -37.59 8.82 -7.79
CA ASP A 615 -37.75 9.92 -6.82
C ASP A 615 -36.46 10.70 -6.51
N LYS A 616 -35.31 10.03 -6.57
CA LYS A 616 -33.99 10.64 -6.33
C LYS A 616 -33.55 11.66 -7.38
N LYS A 617 -33.91 11.46 -8.66
CA LYS A 617 -33.52 12.36 -9.76
C LYS A 617 -34.40 13.61 -9.82
N GLU A 618 -35.66 13.47 -9.45
CA GLU A 618 -36.60 14.59 -9.33
C GLU A 618 -36.19 15.52 -8.18
N ALA A 619 -35.69 14.96 -7.07
CA ALA A 619 -35.12 15.71 -5.96
C ALA A 619 -33.84 16.49 -6.33
N GLU A 620 -32.95 15.92 -7.16
CA GLU A 620 -31.72 16.59 -7.61
C GLU A 620 -32.02 17.78 -8.54
N VAL A 621 -32.94 17.63 -9.49
CA VAL A 621 -33.36 18.72 -10.39
C VAL A 621 -34.05 19.83 -9.61
N THR A 622 -34.92 19.47 -8.66
CA THR A 622 -35.61 20.44 -7.80
C THR A 622 -34.63 21.20 -6.90
N ALA A 623 -33.59 20.55 -6.38
CA ALA A 623 -32.56 21.20 -5.57
C ALA A 623 -31.72 22.21 -6.37
N ILE A 624 -31.42 21.91 -7.64
CA ILE A 624 -30.69 22.83 -8.53
C ILE A 624 -31.56 24.05 -8.87
N ALA A 625 -32.85 23.85 -9.18
CA ALA A 625 -33.77 24.94 -9.45
C ALA A 625 -33.98 25.87 -8.22
N LEU A 626 -34.08 25.29 -7.02
CA LEU A 626 -34.16 26.04 -5.76
C LEU A 626 -32.88 26.82 -5.43
N ALA A 627 -31.71 26.25 -5.73
CA ALA A 627 -30.43 26.93 -5.53
C ALA A 627 -30.31 28.18 -6.44
N ILE A 628 -30.78 28.08 -7.69
CA ILE A 628 -30.80 29.20 -8.65
C ILE A 628 -31.81 30.27 -8.20
N SER A 629 -33.01 29.87 -7.75
CA SER A 629 -34.04 30.80 -7.30
C SER A 629 -33.67 31.57 -6.02
N ASN A 630 -33.03 30.91 -5.04
CA ASN A 630 -32.65 31.55 -3.77
C ASN A 630 -31.47 32.52 -3.90
N TYR A 631 -30.70 32.42 -4.99
CA TYR A 631 -29.58 33.33 -5.26
C TYR A 631 -30.04 34.67 -5.84
N SER A 632 -31.22 34.70 -6.48
CA SER A 632 -31.80 35.93 -7.05
C SER A 632 -32.47 36.83 -6.00
N SER A 633 -32.67 36.37 -4.76
CA SER A 633 -33.46 37.08 -3.73
C SER A 633 -32.65 37.69 -2.58
N ASN A 634 -31.32 37.54 -2.58
CA ASN A 634 -30.45 38.12 -1.55
C ASN A 634 -29.57 39.21 -2.16
N ASP A 635 -30.15 40.38 -2.36
CA ASP A 635 -29.44 41.65 -2.52
C ASP A 635 -29.06 42.17 -1.12
N PRO A 636 -27.77 42.38 -0.77
CA PRO A 636 -27.39 43.06 0.45
C PRO A 636 -27.41 44.59 0.34
N PHE A 637 -27.91 45.15 -0.77
CA PHE A 637 -28.20 46.58 -0.94
C PHE A 637 -29.68 46.88 -1.20
N SER A 638 -30.58 46.23 -0.44
CA SER A 638 -31.85 46.82 0.02
C SER A 638 -32.34 46.16 1.30
#